data_AF-A0A918JUJ4-F1
#
_entry.id   AF-A0A918JUJ4-F1
#
_cell.length_a   1.000
_cell.length_b   1.000
_cell.length_c   1.000
_cell.angle_alpha   90.00
_cell.angle_beta   90.00
_cell.angle_gamma   90.00
#
_symmetry.space_group_name_H-M   'P 1'
#
loop_
_entity.id
_entity.type
_entity.pdbx_description
1 polymer ?
#
loop_
_entity_poly.entity_id
_entity_poly.type
_entity_poly.pdbx_seq_one_letter_code
_entity_poly.pdbx_strand_id
1 'polypeptide(L)'
;MCVLFLTTYTSLYSQTLNETLGTGSGVNITTGDYNTMYGDSTGSNLSSGLRTTFVGFGAGRDNTTSESTFIGYYAGHKNTTGFDNTFIGHEAGRLNLTAGDNTFVGTESGENTTTGYDNTFVGEESGTNNTTGYENVFIGEDAGFSNTTGYRNTFVGNEAGISSGTGYRNTGVGDEALSDVSEGHHNSAFGDSAGIDVNRGIYNTFVGAASGVATEHADYNTFVGARSGWDNNRTNSTSNANRNTYVGFETGFSNREGEDNVGMGAYSDFDNTVRSRCTFIGADNTPSNNDVIMLGYSVFNDGQYSIGIGNDVDIRSTGAIAVGYLADMNNNTSANSILIGRQGSIDQSRAIGIGYLTDVDNTEAIAIGASSVAQNNGAIVIGTGASSTDPGGTDPVNNIAIGYNSNVSGTNAIAIGNAATAVNDNTMVLGGATNSLSVGIGTDTPNANASLELSGSNKGLQMNRLTNAQKTALEGGLTPTDEGLLIYDTEDKTVYTWDGTQWLNTSSLNTDAQELSLTTNTLGISGGTATIDLSTYLDNTDAQELSLTTNTLGISGGTATIDLSAYLDNTDNQELSLAGSMLSISGGSNTIDLSTFISSDNQNLTSATLNGANLTIAIEGGTAVSVDLSPIVSSLQSNLNDAQDEVVALQTQITDILSRLDAVESCACDNEETKNSGPILYQNIPNPFNSTSSIKYYLPTGITNASIVFSNSIGQIISKIALNETGTKEVNINSDGLASGTYFYTMYIGSKKISTKKMVIKN
;
A
#
# COMPACT_ATOMS: atom_id res chain seq x y z
N MET A 1 -32.07 -4.88 -107.23
CA MET A 1 -31.78 -6.30 -106.95
C MET A 1 -30.50 -6.32 -106.16
N CYS A 2 -30.61 -6.76 -104.91
CA CYS A 2 -29.57 -6.78 -103.88
C CYS A 2 -28.47 -7.80 -104.25
N VAL A 3 -27.19 -7.52 -103.94
CA VAL A 3 -26.28 -8.37 -103.12
C VAL A 3 -24.93 -7.63 -102.95
N LEU A 4 -24.77 -7.08 -101.73
CA LEU A 4 -23.61 -7.10 -100.83
C LEU A 4 -22.19 -6.85 -101.37
N PHE A 5 -21.72 -5.60 -101.18
CA PHE A 5 -20.31 -5.28 -100.97
C PHE A 5 -19.91 -5.75 -99.56
N LEU A 6 -18.89 -6.61 -99.44
CA LEU A 6 -18.18 -6.85 -98.19
C LEU A 6 -16.82 -6.17 -98.27
N THR A 7 -16.81 -4.85 -98.05
CA THR A 7 -15.59 -4.09 -97.76
C THR A 7 -15.20 -4.35 -96.32
N THR A 8 -14.27 -5.27 -96.09
CA THR A 8 -13.53 -5.33 -94.83
C THR A 8 -12.53 -4.17 -94.80
N TYR A 9 -12.90 -3.05 -94.16
CA TYR A 9 -11.92 -2.09 -93.69
C TYR A 9 -11.19 -2.73 -92.50
N THR A 10 -10.01 -3.29 -92.72
CA THR A 10 -9.07 -3.52 -91.62
C THR A 10 -8.36 -2.19 -91.37
N SER A 11 -8.74 -1.49 -90.30
CA SER A 11 -7.96 -0.37 -89.79
C SER A 11 -6.59 -0.92 -89.36
N LEU A 12 -5.57 -0.76 -90.22
CA LEU A 12 -4.18 -0.88 -89.79
C LEU A 12 -3.93 0.32 -88.87
N TYR A 13 -3.94 0.10 -87.55
CA TYR A 13 -3.42 1.08 -86.61
C TYR A 13 -1.95 1.30 -86.99
N SER A 14 -1.61 2.50 -87.50
CA SER A 14 -0.23 2.86 -87.77
C SER A 14 0.51 2.86 -86.45
N GLN A 15 1.49 1.97 -86.30
CA GLN A 15 2.46 2.05 -85.22
C GLN A 15 3.16 3.40 -85.30
N THR A 16 3.26 4.11 -84.19
CA THR A 16 3.86 5.44 -84.09
C THR A 16 4.99 5.42 -83.07
N LEU A 17 6.14 5.99 -83.45
CA LEU A 17 7.27 6.28 -82.56
C LEU A 17 7.80 5.06 -81.79
N ASN A 18 7.86 3.90 -82.44
CA ASN A 18 8.64 2.76 -81.95
C ASN A 18 10.07 2.84 -82.54
N GLU A 19 11.09 2.86 -81.68
CA GLU A 19 12.50 2.81 -82.04
C GLU A 19 13.04 1.40 -81.74
N THR A 20 13.52 0.67 -82.75
CA THR A 20 14.08 -0.67 -82.55
C THR A 20 15.43 -0.81 -83.26
N LEU A 21 16.42 -1.43 -82.59
CA LEU A 21 17.74 -1.71 -83.14
C LEU A 21 18.29 -3.03 -82.58
N GLY A 22 18.67 -3.95 -83.47
CA GLY A 22 19.16 -5.28 -83.12
C GLY A 22 18.33 -6.38 -83.79
N THR A 23 18.93 -7.57 -83.96
CA THR A 23 18.23 -8.69 -84.61
C THR A 23 17.11 -9.19 -83.70
N GLY A 24 15.90 -9.38 -84.24
CA GLY A 24 14.77 -9.86 -83.44
C GLY A 24 14.14 -8.83 -82.48
N SER A 25 14.64 -7.59 -82.45
CA SER A 25 14.09 -6.54 -81.57
C SER A 25 12.70 -6.09 -82.03
N GLY A 26 11.70 -6.18 -81.14
CA GLY A 26 10.33 -5.69 -81.38
C GLY A 26 9.61 -6.33 -82.57
N VAL A 27 10.05 -7.49 -83.06
CA VAL A 27 9.58 -8.08 -84.33
C VAL A 27 8.11 -8.47 -84.34
N ASN A 28 7.49 -8.73 -83.18
CA ASN A 28 6.09 -9.11 -83.08
C ASN A 28 5.16 -7.96 -82.71
N ILE A 29 5.63 -6.70 -82.68
CA ILE A 29 4.77 -5.54 -82.40
C ILE A 29 3.75 -5.44 -83.55
N THR A 30 2.47 -5.65 -83.23
CA THR A 30 1.35 -5.57 -84.18
C THR A 30 0.50 -4.35 -83.92
N THR A 31 0.27 -4.03 -82.64
CA THR A 31 -0.35 -2.81 -82.13
C THR A 31 0.57 -2.28 -81.02
N GLY A 32 0.51 -0.99 -80.67
CA GLY A 32 1.45 -0.42 -79.70
C GLY A 32 2.41 0.63 -80.28
N ASP A 33 2.74 1.61 -79.45
CA ASP A 33 3.35 2.90 -79.78
C ASP A 33 4.33 3.33 -78.67
N TYR A 34 5.25 4.24 -79.00
CA TYR A 34 6.19 4.87 -78.04
C TYR A 34 7.15 3.89 -77.35
N ASN A 35 7.57 2.82 -78.01
CA ASN A 35 8.52 1.86 -77.46
C ASN A 35 9.96 2.16 -77.92
N THR A 36 10.94 1.98 -77.03
CA THR A 36 12.37 2.13 -77.31
C THR A 36 13.07 0.80 -77.06
N MET A 37 13.73 0.21 -78.06
CA MET A 37 14.35 -1.11 -77.96
C MET A 37 15.74 -1.15 -78.61
N TYR A 38 16.77 -1.47 -77.83
CA TYR A 38 18.17 -1.52 -78.28
C TYR A 38 18.87 -2.80 -77.78
N GLY A 39 18.99 -3.81 -78.64
CA GLY A 39 19.64 -5.08 -78.31
C GLY A 39 19.14 -6.23 -79.19
N ASP A 40 19.88 -7.35 -79.21
CA ASP A 40 19.36 -8.57 -79.84
C ASP A 40 18.19 -9.13 -79.03
N SER A 41 17.12 -9.51 -79.72
CA SER A 41 15.93 -10.13 -79.14
C SER A 41 15.20 -9.30 -78.07
N THR A 42 15.40 -7.97 -78.02
CA THR A 42 14.66 -7.10 -77.07
C THR A 42 13.18 -7.02 -77.42
N GLY A 43 12.29 -7.26 -76.47
CA GLY A 43 10.85 -7.17 -76.68
C GLY A 43 10.30 -8.07 -77.81
N SER A 44 10.97 -9.19 -78.14
CA SER A 44 10.59 -10.01 -79.30
C SER A 44 9.15 -10.50 -79.28
N ASN A 45 8.54 -10.73 -78.12
CA ASN A 45 7.15 -11.18 -77.98
C ASN A 45 6.16 -10.04 -77.65
N LEU A 46 6.62 -8.78 -77.67
CA LEU A 46 5.75 -7.63 -77.45
C LEU A 46 4.79 -7.46 -78.62
N SER A 47 3.50 -7.75 -78.43
CA SER A 47 2.50 -7.70 -79.50
C SER A 47 1.65 -6.43 -79.52
N SER A 48 1.32 -5.89 -78.34
CA SER A 48 0.40 -4.76 -78.14
C SER A 48 0.87 -3.71 -77.11
N GLY A 49 2.13 -3.78 -76.64
CA GLY A 49 2.63 -2.93 -75.55
C GLY A 49 2.94 -1.48 -75.95
N LEU A 50 2.80 -0.56 -75.00
CA LEU A 50 3.00 0.89 -75.15
C LEU A 50 4.06 1.39 -74.17
N ARG A 51 4.82 2.45 -74.52
CA ARG A 51 5.68 3.20 -73.58
C ARG A 51 6.73 2.35 -72.85
N THR A 52 7.33 1.37 -73.54
CA THR A 52 8.41 0.54 -72.95
C THR A 52 9.80 1.03 -73.35
N THR A 53 10.81 0.79 -72.51
CA THR A 53 12.22 1.04 -72.81
C THR A 53 13.05 -0.19 -72.52
N PHE A 54 13.50 -0.93 -73.54
CA PHE A 54 14.28 -2.16 -73.42
C PHE A 54 15.68 -1.99 -74.01
N VAL A 55 16.74 -2.24 -73.23
CA VAL A 55 18.13 -2.08 -73.69
C VAL A 55 18.98 -3.23 -73.16
N GLY A 56 19.69 -3.93 -74.04
CA GLY A 56 20.55 -5.07 -73.69
C GLY A 56 20.07 -6.38 -74.31
N PHE A 57 20.96 -7.37 -74.40
CA PHE A 57 20.65 -8.66 -75.02
C PHE A 57 19.49 -9.36 -74.28
N GLY A 58 18.41 -9.64 -75.01
CA GLY A 58 17.22 -10.33 -74.51
C GLY A 58 16.42 -9.58 -73.44
N ALA A 59 16.63 -8.28 -73.25
CA ALA A 59 15.83 -7.51 -72.29
C ALA A 59 14.34 -7.49 -72.71
N GLY A 60 13.44 -7.82 -71.77
CA GLY A 60 12.00 -7.88 -72.02
C GLY A 60 11.56 -8.86 -73.12
N ARG A 61 12.35 -9.88 -73.46
CA ARG A 61 12.09 -10.77 -74.62
C ARG A 61 10.66 -11.31 -74.65
N ASP A 62 10.17 -11.83 -73.53
CA ASP A 62 8.84 -12.44 -73.42
C ASP A 62 7.72 -11.44 -73.02
N ASN A 63 8.05 -10.14 -72.86
CA ASN A 63 7.13 -9.08 -72.41
C ASN A 63 5.93 -8.92 -73.34
N THR A 64 4.72 -8.91 -72.79
CA THR A 64 3.47 -8.68 -73.56
C THR A 64 2.69 -7.42 -73.12
N THR A 65 3.25 -6.61 -72.23
CA THR A 65 2.59 -5.46 -71.55
C THR A 65 3.27 -4.12 -71.81
N SER A 66 2.72 -3.06 -71.22
CA SER A 66 3.15 -1.67 -71.40
C SER A 66 3.99 -1.16 -70.21
N GLU A 67 4.57 0.03 -70.38
CA GLU A 67 5.08 0.91 -69.31
C GLU A 67 6.22 0.33 -68.45
N SER A 68 7.07 -0.52 -69.04
CA SER A 68 8.23 -1.09 -68.34
C SER A 68 9.56 -0.57 -68.90
N THR A 69 10.53 -0.36 -68.03
CA THR A 69 11.92 0.00 -68.36
C THR A 69 12.85 -1.13 -67.98
N PHE A 70 13.42 -1.84 -68.95
CA PHE A 70 14.36 -2.96 -68.75
C PHE A 70 15.71 -2.65 -69.39
N ILE A 71 16.77 -2.53 -68.58
CA ILE A 71 18.10 -2.15 -69.05
C ILE A 71 19.14 -3.12 -68.48
N GLY A 72 19.71 -3.98 -69.32
CA GLY A 72 20.72 -4.96 -68.94
C GLY A 72 20.61 -6.26 -69.72
N TYR A 73 21.61 -7.12 -69.57
CA TYR A 73 21.57 -8.47 -70.13
C TYR A 73 20.43 -9.25 -69.45
N TYR A 74 19.44 -9.72 -70.22
CA TYR A 74 18.28 -10.47 -69.73
C TYR A 74 17.41 -9.81 -68.65
N ALA A 75 17.49 -8.48 -68.49
CA ALA A 75 16.58 -7.75 -67.61
C ALA A 75 15.11 -7.96 -68.03
N GLY A 76 14.26 -8.41 -67.11
CA GLY A 76 12.84 -8.70 -67.37
C GLY A 76 12.57 -9.75 -68.45
N HIS A 77 13.53 -10.65 -68.76
CA HIS A 77 13.46 -11.55 -69.91
C HIS A 77 12.18 -12.39 -70.00
N LYS A 78 11.67 -12.90 -68.86
CA LYS A 78 10.46 -13.72 -68.79
C LYS A 78 9.17 -12.97 -68.47
N ASN A 79 9.20 -11.63 -68.32
CA ASN A 79 7.99 -10.87 -67.99
C ASN A 79 6.93 -11.17 -69.04
N THR A 80 5.74 -11.61 -68.65
CA THR A 80 4.65 -11.84 -69.60
C THR A 80 3.58 -10.78 -69.41
N THR A 81 2.91 -10.75 -68.25
CA THR A 81 1.78 -9.85 -67.98
C THR A 81 2.02 -8.82 -66.87
N GLY A 82 3.22 -8.70 -66.32
CA GLY A 82 3.55 -7.64 -65.36
C GLY A 82 3.70 -6.28 -66.04
N PHE A 83 3.11 -5.22 -65.51
CA PHE A 83 3.19 -3.85 -66.06
C PHE A 83 3.87 -2.90 -65.05
N ASP A 84 4.26 -1.70 -65.48
CA ASP A 84 4.85 -0.67 -64.60
C ASP A 84 6.12 -1.10 -63.82
N ASN A 85 7.00 -1.88 -64.46
CA ASN A 85 8.25 -2.35 -63.84
C ASN A 85 9.49 -1.55 -64.30
N THR A 86 10.43 -1.28 -63.40
CA THR A 86 11.75 -0.71 -63.71
C THR A 86 12.85 -1.68 -63.32
N PHE A 87 13.47 -2.37 -64.28
CA PHE A 87 14.58 -3.32 -64.06
C PHE A 87 15.86 -2.82 -64.70
N ILE A 88 16.91 -2.61 -63.91
CA ILE A 88 18.20 -2.09 -64.39
C ILE A 88 19.33 -2.93 -63.79
N GLY A 89 20.00 -3.73 -64.61
CA GLY A 89 21.10 -4.61 -64.19
C GLY A 89 21.17 -5.90 -64.99
N HIS A 90 22.29 -6.63 -64.85
CA HIS A 90 22.40 -7.99 -65.38
C HIS A 90 21.38 -8.90 -64.69
N GLU A 91 20.47 -9.49 -65.44
CA GLU A 91 19.43 -10.43 -64.96
C GLU A 91 18.44 -9.88 -63.92
N ALA A 92 18.35 -8.55 -63.77
CA ALA A 92 17.35 -7.92 -62.91
C ALA A 92 15.92 -8.32 -63.32
N GLY A 93 15.15 -8.92 -62.40
CA GLY A 93 13.79 -9.42 -62.65
C GLY A 93 13.67 -10.46 -63.76
N ARG A 94 14.73 -11.24 -64.06
CA ARG A 94 14.80 -12.17 -65.21
C ARG A 94 13.63 -13.13 -65.30
N LEU A 95 13.15 -13.69 -64.17
CA LEU A 95 12.05 -14.65 -64.10
C LEU A 95 10.68 -14.05 -63.76
N ASN A 96 10.54 -12.72 -63.75
CA ASN A 96 9.23 -12.07 -63.56
C ASN A 96 8.24 -12.65 -64.55
N LEU A 97 7.09 -13.16 -64.11
CA LEU A 97 6.06 -13.73 -65.00
C LEU A 97 4.90 -12.76 -65.13
N THR A 98 4.28 -12.39 -64.01
CA THR A 98 3.05 -11.58 -63.99
C THR A 98 3.10 -10.42 -63.01
N ALA A 99 4.26 -10.15 -62.41
CA ALA A 99 4.38 -9.20 -61.32
C ALA A 99 4.55 -7.76 -61.83
N GLY A 100 3.70 -6.85 -61.38
CA GLY A 100 3.74 -5.42 -61.75
C GLY A 100 4.25 -4.53 -60.63
N ASP A 101 4.49 -3.26 -60.95
CA ASP A 101 4.82 -2.19 -60.01
C ASP A 101 6.12 -2.42 -59.20
N ASN A 102 7.11 -3.10 -59.79
CA ASN A 102 8.39 -3.36 -59.13
C ASN A 102 9.54 -2.46 -59.64
N THR A 103 10.45 -2.06 -58.76
CA THR A 103 11.70 -1.37 -59.10
C THR A 103 12.89 -2.23 -58.67
N PHE A 104 13.61 -2.84 -59.61
CA PHE A 104 14.81 -3.65 -59.36
C PHE A 104 16.03 -2.99 -60.01
N VAL A 105 17.04 -2.66 -59.20
CA VAL A 105 18.26 -1.97 -59.67
C VAL A 105 19.48 -2.64 -59.07
N GLY A 106 20.23 -3.37 -59.89
CA GLY A 106 21.40 -4.16 -59.48
C GLY A 106 21.54 -5.43 -60.30
N THR A 107 22.72 -6.04 -60.30
CA THR A 107 22.89 -7.40 -60.85
C THR A 107 22.05 -8.37 -60.03
N GLU A 108 21.23 -9.18 -60.71
CA GLU A 108 20.40 -10.25 -60.12
C GLU A 108 19.36 -9.77 -59.10
N SER A 109 19.15 -8.45 -59.00
CA SER A 109 18.11 -7.86 -58.16
C SER A 109 16.72 -8.38 -58.57
N GLY A 110 16.05 -9.05 -57.64
CA GLY A 110 14.76 -9.70 -57.85
C GLY A 110 14.71 -10.79 -58.92
N GLU A 111 15.86 -11.41 -59.28
CA GLU A 111 15.99 -12.35 -60.40
C GLU A 111 14.86 -13.40 -60.46
N ASN A 112 14.54 -14.03 -59.34
CA ASN A 112 13.57 -15.12 -59.25
C ASN A 112 12.13 -14.67 -58.95
N THR A 113 11.84 -13.36 -58.91
CA THR A 113 10.47 -12.87 -58.67
C THR A 113 9.56 -13.39 -59.77
N THR A 114 8.43 -13.99 -59.45
CA THR A 114 7.48 -14.55 -60.43
C THR A 114 6.15 -13.77 -60.45
N THR A 115 5.52 -13.56 -59.30
CA THR A 115 4.20 -12.89 -59.17
C THR A 115 4.14 -11.81 -58.08
N GLY A 116 5.25 -11.48 -57.43
CA GLY A 116 5.33 -10.51 -56.35
C GLY A 116 5.33 -9.05 -56.83
N TYR A 117 4.36 -8.24 -56.39
CA TYR A 117 4.15 -6.86 -56.85
C TYR A 117 4.56 -5.81 -55.79
N ASP A 118 4.65 -4.54 -56.18
CA ASP A 118 4.98 -3.40 -55.28
C ASP A 118 6.32 -3.54 -54.52
N ASN A 119 7.33 -4.19 -55.10
CA ASN A 119 8.66 -4.32 -54.46
C ASN A 119 9.67 -3.29 -54.97
N THR A 120 10.53 -2.78 -54.08
CA THR A 120 11.67 -1.92 -54.42
C THR A 120 12.97 -2.60 -53.97
N PHE A 121 13.74 -3.14 -54.91
CA PHE A 121 15.04 -3.79 -54.66
C PHE A 121 16.16 -2.97 -55.31
N VAL A 122 17.16 -2.57 -54.53
CA VAL A 122 18.28 -1.75 -54.99
C VAL A 122 19.58 -2.26 -54.37
N GLY A 123 20.42 -2.88 -55.19
CA GLY A 123 21.66 -3.53 -54.76
C GLY A 123 21.91 -4.80 -55.56
N GLU A 124 23.16 -5.25 -55.60
CA GLU A 124 23.49 -6.58 -56.11
C GLU A 124 22.76 -7.64 -55.28
N GLU A 125 22.14 -8.61 -55.95
CA GLU A 125 21.48 -9.76 -55.33
C GLU A 125 20.37 -9.41 -54.30
N SER A 126 19.94 -8.15 -54.28
CA SER A 126 18.83 -7.69 -53.44
C SER A 126 17.53 -8.40 -53.82
N GLY A 127 16.97 -9.16 -52.87
CA GLY A 127 15.76 -9.96 -53.08
C GLY A 127 15.86 -11.06 -54.14
N THR A 128 17.05 -11.57 -54.49
CA THR A 128 17.28 -12.56 -55.57
C THR A 128 16.31 -13.73 -55.53
N ASN A 129 16.07 -14.32 -54.35
CA ASN A 129 15.20 -15.50 -54.20
C ASN A 129 13.72 -15.17 -53.98
N ASN A 130 13.31 -13.90 -54.05
CA ASN A 130 11.90 -13.54 -53.93
C ASN A 130 11.12 -14.24 -55.03
N THR A 131 10.03 -14.95 -54.70
CA THR A 131 9.20 -15.66 -55.68
C THR A 131 7.83 -14.98 -55.80
N THR A 132 7.11 -14.84 -54.68
CA THR A 132 5.76 -14.25 -54.65
C THR A 132 5.58 -13.16 -53.59
N GLY A 133 6.66 -12.77 -52.89
CA GLY A 133 6.62 -11.70 -51.89
C GLY A 133 6.30 -10.34 -52.51
N TYR A 134 5.57 -9.50 -51.76
CA TYR A 134 5.04 -8.21 -52.24
C TYR A 134 5.20 -7.10 -51.20
N GLU A 135 5.14 -5.85 -51.64
CA GLU A 135 5.28 -4.66 -50.78
C GLU A 135 6.60 -4.63 -49.97
N ASN A 136 7.71 -5.20 -50.48
CA ASN A 136 9.01 -5.18 -49.79
C ASN A 136 9.92 -4.05 -50.28
N VAL A 137 10.76 -3.50 -49.40
CA VAL A 137 11.81 -2.52 -49.71
C VAL A 137 13.15 -3.08 -49.28
N PHE A 138 14.01 -3.47 -50.22
CA PHE A 138 15.36 -3.99 -49.95
C PHE A 138 16.40 -3.07 -50.61
N ILE A 139 17.29 -2.48 -49.82
CA ILE A 139 18.30 -1.53 -50.29
C ILE A 139 19.64 -1.89 -49.67
N GLY A 140 20.57 -2.41 -50.48
CA GLY A 140 21.86 -2.94 -50.06
C GLY A 140 22.24 -4.17 -50.86
N GLU A 141 23.52 -4.53 -50.86
CA GLU A 141 23.95 -5.84 -51.36
C GLU A 141 23.40 -6.93 -50.41
N ASP A 142 22.87 -8.01 -50.99
CA ASP A 142 22.24 -9.14 -50.31
C ASP A 142 21.06 -8.83 -49.37
N ALA A 143 20.55 -7.60 -49.40
CA ALA A 143 19.37 -7.22 -48.62
C ALA A 143 18.16 -8.09 -49.02
N GLY A 144 17.63 -8.85 -48.05
CA GLY A 144 16.53 -9.79 -48.27
C GLY A 144 16.83 -10.95 -49.24
N PHE A 145 18.10 -11.31 -49.48
CA PHE A 145 18.54 -12.32 -50.47
C PHE A 145 17.70 -13.61 -50.47
N SER A 146 17.42 -14.17 -49.29
CA SER A 146 16.69 -15.44 -49.14
C SER A 146 15.17 -15.29 -48.99
N ASN A 147 14.62 -14.07 -49.07
CA ASN A 147 13.17 -13.86 -49.00
C ASN A 147 12.51 -14.66 -50.12
N THR A 148 11.54 -15.53 -49.83
CA THR A 148 10.82 -16.32 -50.85
C THR A 148 9.40 -15.82 -51.04
N THR A 149 8.62 -15.76 -49.95
CA THR A 149 7.21 -15.32 -49.98
C THR A 149 6.90 -14.23 -48.95
N GLY A 150 7.91 -13.75 -48.20
CA GLY A 150 7.76 -12.69 -47.22
C GLY A 150 7.30 -11.37 -47.85
N TYR A 151 6.56 -10.57 -47.09
CA TYR A 151 5.91 -9.35 -47.58
C TYR A 151 5.96 -8.22 -46.56
N ARG A 152 5.87 -6.96 -47.02
CA ARG A 152 5.91 -5.77 -46.16
C ARG A 152 7.18 -5.64 -45.32
N ASN A 153 8.31 -6.19 -45.76
CA ASN A 153 9.59 -6.01 -45.08
C ASN A 153 10.32 -4.76 -45.59
N THR A 154 11.05 -4.06 -44.72
CA THR A 154 11.94 -2.95 -45.08
C THR A 154 13.34 -3.27 -44.56
N PHE A 155 14.28 -3.58 -45.46
CA PHE A 155 15.67 -3.84 -45.14
C PHE A 155 16.57 -2.84 -45.87
N VAL A 156 17.38 -2.11 -45.10
CA VAL A 156 18.27 -1.06 -45.61
C VAL A 156 19.65 -1.22 -44.98
N GLY A 157 20.61 -1.73 -45.75
CA GLY A 157 21.96 -2.10 -45.31
C GLY A 157 22.49 -3.30 -46.08
N ASN A 158 23.81 -3.51 -46.07
CA ASN A 158 24.41 -4.75 -46.60
C ASN A 158 24.01 -5.93 -45.70
N GLU A 159 23.61 -7.04 -46.31
CA GLU A 159 23.10 -8.26 -45.67
C GLU A 159 21.91 -8.07 -44.70
N ALA A 160 21.22 -6.92 -44.73
CA ALA A 160 20.06 -6.68 -43.89
C ALA A 160 18.93 -7.64 -44.27
N GLY A 161 18.48 -8.46 -43.31
CA GLY A 161 17.47 -9.50 -43.57
C GLY A 161 17.90 -10.61 -44.53
N ILE A 162 19.21 -10.90 -44.69
CA ILE A 162 19.71 -11.86 -45.69
C ILE A 162 19.02 -13.23 -45.67
N SER A 163 18.64 -13.77 -44.51
CA SER A 163 17.87 -15.02 -44.37
C SER A 163 16.38 -14.83 -44.02
N SER A 164 15.73 -13.76 -44.50
CA SER A 164 14.32 -13.42 -44.19
C SER A 164 13.22 -14.33 -44.80
N GLY A 165 13.51 -15.62 -45.02
CA GLY A 165 12.71 -16.63 -45.75
C GLY A 165 11.23 -16.33 -46.02
N THR A 166 10.37 -16.42 -45.00
CA THR A 166 8.92 -16.19 -45.10
C THR A 166 8.39 -15.12 -44.13
N GLY A 167 9.30 -14.45 -43.41
CA GLY A 167 8.97 -13.39 -42.46
C GLY A 167 8.29 -12.19 -43.10
N TYR A 168 7.53 -11.41 -42.33
CA TYR A 168 6.74 -10.28 -42.84
C TYR A 168 6.68 -9.11 -41.86
N ARG A 169 6.49 -7.89 -42.37
CA ARG A 169 6.40 -6.67 -41.56
C ARG A 169 7.61 -6.42 -40.66
N ASN A 170 8.82 -6.80 -41.09
CA ASN A 170 10.05 -6.48 -40.38
C ASN A 170 10.68 -5.18 -40.90
N THR A 171 11.33 -4.40 -40.03
CA THR A 171 12.11 -3.21 -40.40
C THR A 171 13.52 -3.35 -39.87
N GLY A 172 14.52 -3.52 -40.74
CA GLY A 172 15.94 -3.56 -40.40
C GLY A 172 16.69 -2.45 -41.12
N VAL A 173 17.40 -1.60 -40.36
CA VAL A 173 18.21 -0.49 -40.90
C VAL A 173 19.59 -0.51 -40.25
N GLY A 174 20.61 -0.82 -41.05
CA GLY A 174 21.99 -1.03 -40.60
C GLY A 174 22.63 -2.22 -41.32
N ASP A 175 23.96 -2.27 -41.29
CA ASP A 175 24.73 -3.45 -41.73
C ASP A 175 24.30 -4.67 -40.93
N GLU A 176 24.00 -5.79 -41.59
CA GLU A 176 23.63 -7.06 -40.93
C GLU A 176 22.39 -6.98 -39.99
N ALA A 177 21.58 -5.92 -40.10
CA ALA A 177 20.41 -5.75 -39.24
C ALA A 177 19.34 -6.80 -39.58
N LEU A 178 18.87 -7.53 -38.56
CA LEU A 178 17.94 -8.67 -38.71
C LEU A 178 18.43 -9.75 -39.70
N SER A 179 19.74 -9.97 -39.83
CA SER A 179 20.29 -10.89 -40.84
C SER A 179 19.64 -12.27 -40.81
N ASP A 180 19.33 -12.83 -39.64
CA ASP A 180 18.59 -14.09 -39.45
C ASP A 180 17.17 -13.93 -38.91
N VAL A 181 16.25 -13.46 -39.76
CA VAL A 181 14.80 -13.35 -39.48
C VAL A 181 13.94 -14.31 -40.34
N SER A 182 14.20 -15.61 -40.22
CA SER A 182 13.61 -16.66 -41.08
C SER A 182 12.07 -16.63 -41.25
N GLU A 183 11.32 -16.66 -40.15
CA GLU A 183 9.84 -16.65 -40.10
C GLU A 183 9.30 -15.53 -39.20
N GLY A 184 10.17 -14.74 -38.59
CA GLY A 184 9.82 -13.67 -37.66
C GLY A 184 9.01 -12.55 -38.30
N HIS A 185 8.25 -11.83 -37.48
CA HIS A 185 7.40 -10.75 -37.98
C HIS A 185 7.19 -9.60 -36.98
N HIS A 186 6.92 -8.40 -37.51
CA HIS A 186 6.73 -7.18 -36.72
C HIS A 186 7.96 -6.81 -35.85
N ASN A 187 9.17 -7.15 -36.29
CA ASN A 187 10.42 -6.76 -35.62
C ASN A 187 10.96 -5.43 -36.17
N SER A 188 11.57 -4.62 -35.32
CA SER A 188 12.23 -3.36 -35.68
C SER A 188 13.67 -3.35 -35.17
N ALA A 189 14.65 -3.17 -36.05
CA ALA A 189 16.07 -3.08 -35.71
C ALA A 189 16.73 -1.88 -36.39
N PHE A 190 17.45 -1.07 -35.61
CA PHE A 190 18.14 0.13 -36.06
C PHE A 190 19.56 0.16 -35.50
N GLY A 191 20.56 -0.07 -36.35
CA GLY A 191 21.98 -0.12 -35.98
C GLY A 191 22.73 -1.24 -36.68
N ASP A 192 24.05 -1.08 -36.78
CA ASP A 192 25.01 -2.12 -37.18
C ASP A 192 24.82 -3.39 -36.32
N SER A 193 24.63 -4.55 -36.95
CA SER A 193 24.42 -5.85 -36.30
C SER A 193 23.25 -5.89 -35.29
N ALA A 194 22.23 -5.03 -35.45
CA ALA A 194 21.07 -5.02 -34.57
C ALA A 194 20.11 -6.18 -34.88
N GLY A 195 19.81 -7.02 -33.87
CA GLY A 195 18.84 -8.10 -34.01
C GLY A 195 19.27 -9.25 -34.92
N ILE A 196 20.57 -9.59 -35.02
CA ILE A 196 21.11 -10.58 -35.98
C ILE A 196 20.33 -11.90 -35.94
N ASP A 197 20.22 -12.59 -34.80
CA ASP A 197 19.63 -13.94 -34.73
C ASP A 197 18.24 -13.91 -34.10
N VAL A 198 17.21 -13.40 -34.79
CA VAL A 198 15.83 -13.31 -34.27
C VAL A 198 14.98 -14.53 -34.64
N ASN A 199 15.32 -15.19 -35.75
CA ASN A 199 14.71 -16.39 -36.30
C ASN A 199 13.18 -16.27 -36.45
N ARG A 200 12.40 -16.95 -35.59
CA ARG A 200 10.91 -16.92 -35.56
C ARG A 200 10.32 -15.81 -34.68
N GLY A 201 11.14 -14.95 -34.07
CA GLY A 201 10.72 -13.97 -33.08
C GLY A 201 9.72 -12.92 -33.60
N ILE A 202 8.88 -12.40 -32.70
CA ILE A 202 7.82 -11.44 -33.02
C ILE A 202 7.82 -10.21 -32.11
N TYR A 203 7.47 -9.05 -32.66
CA TYR A 203 7.31 -7.78 -31.91
C TYR A 203 8.55 -7.30 -31.13
N ASN A 204 9.76 -7.57 -31.63
CA ASN A 204 10.99 -7.12 -30.97
C ASN A 204 11.43 -5.72 -31.45
N THR A 205 12.00 -4.91 -30.55
CA THR A 205 12.58 -3.60 -30.86
C THR A 205 14.04 -3.54 -30.43
N PHE A 206 14.93 -3.32 -31.39
CA PHE A 206 16.38 -3.23 -31.24
C PHE A 206 16.85 -1.87 -31.75
N VAL A 207 17.46 -1.03 -30.91
CA VAL A 207 17.97 0.29 -31.30
C VAL A 207 19.37 0.46 -30.72
N GLY A 208 20.38 0.59 -31.56
CA GLY A 208 21.79 0.72 -31.16
C GLY A 208 22.67 -0.32 -31.85
N ALA A 209 23.96 -0.01 -31.97
CA ALA A 209 24.93 -0.97 -32.52
C ALA A 209 24.97 -2.24 -31.65
N ALA A 210 24.82 -3.39 -32.29
CA ALA A 210 24.82 -4.71 -31.69
C ALA A 210 23.82 -4.88 -30.53
N SER A 211 22.66 -4.22 -30.61
CA SER A 211 21.53 -4.52 -29.72
C SER A 211 20.84 -5.80 -30.19
N GLY A 212 20.82 -6.86 -29.39
CA GLY A 212 20.12 -8.11 -29.73
C GLY A 212 20.86 -9.00 -30.72
N VAL A 213 22.19 -9.15 -30.61
CA VAL A 213 22.95 -9.93 -31.62
C VAL A 213 22.54 -11.41 -31.63
N ALA A 214 22.31 -12.04 -30.47
CA ALA A 214 21.96 -13.46 -30.37
C ALA A 214 20.60 -13.67 -29.66
N THR A 215 19.47 -13.52 -30.35
CA THR A 215 18.11 -13.52 -29.75
C THR A 215 17.18 -14.59 -30.35
N GLU A 216 17.55 -15.88 -30.31
CA GLU A 216 16.78 -16.92 -31.01
C GLU A 216 15.36 -17.14 -30.42
N HIS A 217 14.30 -16.99 -31.24
CA HIS A 217 12.87 -17.26 -30.94
C HIS A 217 12.15 -16.31 -29.93
N ALA A 218 12.34 -15.00 -30.08
CA ALA A 218 11.97 -13.90 -29.18
C ALA A 218 10.48 -13.41 -29.11
N ASP A 219 9.87 -13.26 -27.91
CA ASP A 219 8.61 -12.49 -27.65
C ASP A 219 8.78 -11.35 -26.58
N TYR A 220 8.60 -10.08 -27.00
CA TYR A 220 8.57 -8.77 -26.28
C TYR A 220 9.89 -8.02 -25.95
N ASN A 221 11.04 -8.35 -26.54
CA ASN A 221 12.31 -7.69 -26.20
C ASN A 221 12.34 -6.22 -26.66
N THR A 222 12.73 -5.31 -25.75
CA THR A 222 13.03 -3.90 -26.05
C THR A 222 14.45 -3.58 -25.60
N PHE A 223 15.38 -3.50 -26.55
CA PHE A 223 16.78 -3.15 -26.32
C PHE A 223 17.07 -1.81 -26.98
N VAL A 224 17.50 -0.83 -26.17
CA VAL A 224 17.72 0.55 -26.62
C VAL A 224 19.04 1.06 -26.06
N GLY A 225 20.05 1.13 -26.92
CA GLY A 225 21.40 1.62 -26.69
C GLY A 225 22.44 0.56 -27.08
N ALA A 226 23.70 0.97 -27.20
CA ALA A 226 24.75 0.07 -27.69
C ALA A 226 24.92 -1.12 -26.75
N ARG A 227 24.88 -2.34 -27.30
CA ARG A 227 25.09 -3.62 -26.58
C ARG A 227 24.08 -3.98 -25.48
N SER A 228 22.96 -3.27 -25.31
CA SER A 228 21.92 -3.56 -24.27
C SER A 228 21.18 -4.89 -24.42
N GLY A 229 21.67 -5.73 -25.32
CA GLY A 229 21.07 -6.89 -25.92
C GLY A 229 22.12 -7.87 -26.46
N TRP A 230 23.40 -7.72 -26.10
CA TRP A 230 24.53 -8.31 -26.85
C TRP A 230 24.46 -9.85 -26.99
N ASP A 231 24.00 -10.63 -26.01
CA ASP A 231 24.01 -12.10 -26.21
C ASP A 231 22.96 -12.89 -25.43
N ASN A 232 21.64 -12.78 -25.71
CA ASN A 232 20.75 -13.70 -25.02
C ASN A 232 19.35 -14.00 -25.60
N ASN A 233 19.00 -15.24 -26.03
CA ASN A 233 19.55 -16.56 -25.73
C ASN A 233 19.22 -17.56 -26.85
N ARG A 234 20.19 -18.35 -27.36
CA ARG A 234 20.02 -19.82 -27.51
C ARG A 234 21.13 -20.58 -28.25
N THR A 235 21.29 -21.83 -27.80
CA THR A 235 21.30 -23.03 -28.66
C THR A 235 20.43 -24.17 -28.08
N ASN A 236 19.45 -24.61 -28.89
CA ASN A 236 18.75 -25.92 -29.02
C ASN A 236 18.08 -26.69 -27.84
N SER A 237 16.99 -26.21 -27.22
CA SER A 237 15.89 -27.15 -26.85
C SER A 237 14.55 -26.59 -26.33
N THR A 238 14.39 -25.28 -26.13
CA THR A 238 13.21 -24.72 -25.45
C THR A 238 12.50 -23.64 -26.26
N SER A 239 11.18 -23.55 -26.08
CA SER A 239 10.21 -22.83 -26.92
C SER A 239 9.84 -21.44 -26.41
N ASN A 240 10.60 -20.83 -25.49
CA ASN A 240 10.11 -19.66 -24.77
C ASN A 240 11.09 -18.49 -24.83
N ALA A 241 10.61 -17.32 -25.25
CA ALA A 241 11.30 -16.06 -25.04
C ALA A 241 10.30 -14.99 -24.58
N ASN A 242 10.15 -14.80 -23.27
CA ASN A 242 9.27 -13.78 -22.66
C ASN A 242 10.08 -13.04 -21.56
N ARG A 243 10.93 -12.04 -21.89
CA ARG A 243 12.13 -11.66 -21.11
C ARG A 243 12.69 -10.32 -21.57
N ASN A 244 12.17 -9.23 -21.07
CA ASN A 244 12.28 -7.96 -21.79
C ASN A 244 13.03 -7.00 -20.94
N THR A 245 14.21 -6.57 -21.37
CA THR A 245 15.03 -5.61 -20.60
C THR A 245 16.35 -5.34 -21.26
N TYR A 246 16.94 -4.15 -21.29
CA TYR A 246 16.50 -2.75 -21.31
C TYR A 246 17.82 -1.95 -21.38
N VAL A 247 17.86 -0.92 -22.23
CA VAL A 247 18.68 0.31 -22.03
C VAL A 247 20.21 0.13 -22.22
N GLY A 248 20.97 1.03 -22.89
CA GLY A 248 22.32 0.71 -23.46
C GLY A 248 23.50 1.69 -23.31
N PHE A 249 24.73 1.25 -23.68
CA PHE A 249 26.05 1.38 -22.96
C PHE A 249 26.02 0.88 -21.50
N GLU A 250 24.86 0.33 -21.17
CA GLU A 250 24.01 0.35 -19.99
C GLU A 250 23.12 -0.91 -20.22
N THR A 251 22.33 -1.44 -19.31
CA THR A 251 22.77 -2.78 -18.87
C THR A 251 21.71 -3.89 -18.82
N GLY A 252 22.25 -5.12 -18.86
CA GLY A 252 21.78 -6.22 -19.68
C GLY A 252 22.65 -6.21 -20.95
N PHE A 253 23.35 -7.25 -21.36
CA PHE A 253 22.68 -8.46 -21.81
C PHE A 253 23.77 -9.37 -22.41
N SER A 254 24.27 -10.40 -21.76
CA SER A 254 23.44 -11.58 -21.75
C SER A 254 22.59 -11.59 -20.50
N ASN A 255 21.41 -12.20 -20.46
CA ASN A 255 21.44 -13.62 -20.14
C ASN A 255 20.05 -14.17 -19.80
N ARG A 256 19.87 -15.49 -19.99
CA ARG A 256 18.82 -16.44 -19.54
C ARG A 256 17.96 -16.97 -20.68
N GLU A 257 17.20 -18.03 -20.53
CA GLU A 257 15.78 -17.98 -20.99
C GLU A 257 14.98 -17.79 -19.68
N GLY A 258 13.87 -17.03 -19.52
CA GLY A 258 13.05 -17.07 -18.27
C GLY A 258 12.17 -15.85 -17.90
N GLU A 259 10.89 -16.02 -17.57
CA GLU A 259 9.84 -14.95 -17.45
C GLU A 259 10.06 -13.86 -16.39
N ASP A 260 10.88 -12.85 -16.69
CA ASP A 260 11.60 -12.04 -15.71
C ASP A 260 12.19 -10.80 -16.40
N ASN A 261 12.44 -9.72 -15.65
CA ASN A 261 13.42 -8.64 -15.89
C ASN A 261 12.83 -7.23 -16.20
N VAL A 262 13.27 -6.23 -15.42
CA VAL A 262 13.39 -4.79 -15.75
C VAL A 262 14.68 -4.20 -15.18
N GLY A 263 15.67 -3.95 -16.03
CA GLY A 263 16.92 -3.19 -15.81
C GLY A 263 16.84 -1.75 -16.35
N MET A 264 17.52 -0.77 -15.74
CA MET A 264 17.65 0.58 -16.32
C MET A 264 18.83 1.33 -15.69
N GLY A 265 19.89 1.60 -16.46
CA GLY A 265 20.97 2.54 -16.11
C GLY A 265 22.39 2.00 -16.37
N ALA A 266 23.40 2.87 -16.23
CA ALA A 266 24.76 2.58 -16.68
C ALA A 266 25.56 1.62 -15.79
N TYR A 267 26.24 0.65 -16.42
CA TYR A 267 27.05 -0.39 -15.76
C TYR A 267 26.33 -1.30 -14.74
N SER A 268 24.99 -1.36 -14.68
CA SER A 268 24.24 -2.27 -13.80
C SER A 268 24.02 -3.67 -14.40
N ASP A 269 25.00 -4.58 -14.35
CA ASP A 269 24.96 -5.86 -15.06
C ASP A 269 24.61 -7.09 -14.18
N PHE A 270 24.01 -8.11 -14.82
CA PHE A 270 23.98 -9.45 -14.24
C PHE A 270 25.39 -10.04 -14.18
N ASP A 271 25.73 -10.66 -13.06
CA ASP A 271 27.05 -11.25 -12.84
C ASP A 271 27.18 -12.70 -13.37
N ASN A 272 26.07 -13.36 -13.71
CA ASN A 272 26.05 -14.77 -14.08
C ASN A 272 24.82 -15.18 -14.94
N THR A 273 24.93 -16.39 -15.51
CA THR A 273 24.11 -16.94 -16.58
C THR A 273 22.79 -17.61 -16.15
N VAL A 274 22.41 -17.59 -14.87
CA VAL A 274 21.16 -18.24 -14.40
C VAL A 274 20.44 -17.39 -13.35
N ARG A 275 19.83 -16.26 -13.74
CA ARG A 275 18.91 -15.56 -12.83
C ARG A 275 17.48 -15.42 -13.34
N SER A 276 16.56 -15.13 -12.43
CA SER A 276 15.13 -15.07 -12.66
C SER A 276 14.51 -14.13 -11.60
N ARG A 277 13.47 -13.39 -11.95
CA ARG A 277 12.67 -12.44 -11.15
C ARG A 277 13.50 -11.31 -10.55
N CYS A 278 14.42 -10.74 -11.34
CA CYS A 278 15.25 -9.61 -10.91
C CYS A 278 14.67 -8.28 -11.40
N THR A 279 14.62 -7.26 -10.55
CA THR A 279 14.32 -5.86 -10.93
C THR A 279 15.46 -4.96 -10.46
N PHE A 280 16.08 -4.19 -11.35
CA PHE A 280 17.19 -3.31 -10.98
C PHE A 280 17.15 -1.95 -11.71
N ILE A 281 17.32 -0.86 -10.97
CA ILE A 281 17.30 0.51 -11.53
C ILE A 281 18.44 1.33 -10.92
N GLY A 282 19.24 1.96 -11.78
CA GLY A 282 20.35 2.84 -11.42
C GLY A 282 21.68 2.37 -12.02
N ALA A 283 22.80 2.65 -11.36
CA ALA A 283 24.13 2.42 -11.92
C ALA A 283 24.99 1.49 -11.05
N ASP A 284 25.83 0.67 -11.68
CA ASP A 284 26.75 -0.25 -10.98
C ASP A 284 26.06 -1.24 -10.03
N ASN A 285 24.79 -1.60 -10.30
CA ASN A 285 24.08 -2.60 -9.51
C ASN A 285 24.42 -4.01 -9.99
N THR A 286 24.68 -4.93 -9.06
CA THR A 286 25.08 -6.32 -9.35
C THR A 286 24.06 -7.31 -8.79
N PRO A 287 23.02 -7.67 -9.58
CA PRO A 287 22.11 -8.76 -9.27
C PRO A 287 22.73 -10.16 -9.34
N SER A 288 23.11 -10.69 -8.16
CA SER A 288 23.74 -12.00 -7.95
C SER A 288 22.77 -13.09 -7.44
N ASN A 289 21.45 -12.91 -7.46
CA ASN A 289 20.52 -14.03 -7.16
C ASN A 289 19.16 -13.88 -7.85
N ASN A 290 18.31 -14.88 -7.67
CA ASN A 290 16.91 -14.88 -8.11
C ASN A 290 16.03 -14.08 -7.16
N ASP A 291 14.91 -13.56 -7.67
CA ASP A 291 13.87 -12.93 -6.86
C ASP A 291 14.38 -11.68 -6.09
N VAL A 292 15.24 -10.88 -6.73
CA VAL A 292 15.91 -9.73 -6.11
C VAL A 292 15.42 -8.39 -6.65
N ILE A 293 15.39 -7.38 -5.78
CA ILE A 293 15.08 -5.98 -6.14
C ILE A 293 16.26 -5.09 -5.76
N MET A 294 16.73 -4.26 -6.70
CA MET A 294 17.84 -3.33 -6.52
C MET A 294 17.53 -1.94 -7.05
N LEU A 295 17.67 -0.90 -6.24
CA LEU A 295 17.39 0.47 -6.69
C LEU A 295 18.49 1.42 -6.17
N GLY A 296 19.34 1.94 -7.06
CA GLY A 296 20.32 2.98 -6.72
C GLY A 296 21.71 2.79 -7.35
N TYR A 297 22.77 3.01 -6.57
CA TYR A 297 24.17 3.01 -7.05
C TYR A 297 25.01 1.99 -6.27
N SER A 298 25.76 1.13 -6.96
CA SER A 298 26.65 0.14 -6.32
C SER A 298 25.91 -0.75 -5.30
N VAL A 299 24.74 -1.26 -5.69
CA VAL A 299 24.00 -2.26 -4.90
C VAL A 299 24.45 -3.66 -5.32
N PHE A 300 25.10 -4.37 -4.41
CA PHE A 300 25.41 -5.80 -4.55
C PHE A 300 24.38 -6.61 -3.77
N ASN A 301 23.71 -7.57 -4.43
CA ASN A 301 22.77 -8.41 -3.71
C ASN A 301 22.73 -9.87 -4.24
N ASP A 302 23.17 -10.78 -3.37
CA ASP A 302 23.29 -12.23 -3.53
C ASP A 302 22.28 -13.01 -2.67
N GLY A 303 21.43 -12.33 -1.91
CA GLY A 303 20.34 -12.97 -1.17
C GLY A 303 19.19 -13.37 -2.09
N GLN A 304 18.59 -14.55 -1.94
CA GLN A 304 17.33 -14.84 -2.65
C GLN A 304 16.16 -14.10 -1.94
N TYR A 305 15.16 -13.60 -2.68
CA TYR A 305 14.00 -12.88 -2.10
C TYR A 305 14.34 -11.58 -1.36
N SER A 306 15.47 -10.95 -1.68
CA SER A 306 16.03 -9.80 -0.96
C SER A 306 15.82 -8.48 -1.71
N ILE A 307 15.95 -7.37 -0.96
CA ILE A 307 15.71 -6.01 -1.47
C ILE A 307 16.85 -5.09 -1.04
N GLY A 308 17.58 -4.52 -1.99
CA GLY A 308 18.64 -3.52 -1.76
C GLY A 308 18.28 -2.17 -2.39
N ILE A 309 18.25 -1.11 -1.59
CA ILE A 309 17.88 0.23 -2.06
C ILE A 309 18.85 1.26 -1.52
N GLY A 310 19.50 2.04 -2.39
CA GLY A 310 20.33 3.19 -2.01
C GLY A 310 21.71 3.18 -2.64
N ASN A 311 22.73 3.57 -1.89
CA ASN A 311 24.10 3.74 -2.40
C ASN A 311 25.08 2.93 -1.54
N ASP A 312 25.92 2.13 -2.21
CA ASP A 312 26.85 1.19 -1.58
C ASP A 312 26.13 0.25 -0.59
N VAL A 313 25.28 -0.63 -1.12
CA VAL A 313 24.48 -1.57 -0.34
C VAL A 313 24.95 -2.99 -0.63
N ASP A 314 25.27 -3.78 0.40
CA ASP A 314 25.69 -5.18 0.26
C ASP A 314 24.71 -6.09 1.00
N ILE A 315 24.12 -7.07 0.30
CA ILE A 315 23.23 -8.08 0.87
C ILE A 315 23.66 -9.46 0.40
N ARG A 316 23.92 -10.40 1.32
CA ARG A 316 24.30 -11.78 0.95
C ARG A 316 23.37 -12.88 1.43
N SER A 317 22.39 -12.55 2.27
CA SER A 317 21.51 -13.54 2.87
C SER A 317 20.08 -13.50 2.34
N THR A 318 19.45 -14.66 2.30
CA THR A 318 18.06 -14.83 1.85
C THR A 318 17.06 -14.00 2.67
N GLY A 319 16.13 -13.34 1.99
CA GLY A 319 15.03 -12.57 2.59
C GLY A 319 15.46 -11.27 3.28
N ALA A 320 16.71 -10.85 3.11
CA ALA A 320 17.23 -9.65 3.75
C ALA A 320 16.84 -8.37 3.00
N ILE A 321 16.61 -7.28 3.74
CA ILE A 321 16.23 -5.97 3.21
C ILE A 321 17.23 -4.91 3.69
N ALA A 322 17.99 -4.28 2.80
CA ALA A 322 18.87 -3.16 3.12
C ALA A 322 18.42 -1.88 2.40
N VAL A 323 18.28 -0.79 3.14
CA VAL A 323 17.90 0.51 2.59
C VAL A 323 18.78 1.62 3.15
N GLY A 324 19.55 2.32 2.30
CA GLY A 324 20.24 3.57 2.66
C GLY A 324 21.64 3.76 2.06
N TYR A 325 22.60 4.24 2.86
CA TYR A 325 23.98 4.56 2.40
C TYR A 325 25.01 3.77 3.19
N LEU A 326 25.89 3.01 2.53
CA LEU A 326 26.81 2.09 3.18
C LEU A 326 26.05 1.14 4.12
N ALA A 327 24.97 0.54 3.63
CA ALA A 327 24.16 -0.39 4.39
C ALA A 327 24.70 -1.81 4.17
N ASP A 328 25.23 -2.41 5.23
CA ASP A 328 26.02 -3.64 5.14
C ASP A 328 25.29 -4.83 5.78
N MET A 329 25.00 -5.84 4.96
CA MET A 329 24.56 -7.17 5.36
C MET A 329 25.38 -8.23 4.63
N ASN A 330 26.70 -8.01 4.56
CA ASN A 330 27.67 -8.80 3.82
C ASN A 330 27.92 -10.22 4.39
N ASN A 331 27.37 -10.54 5.56
CA ASN A 331 27.51 -11.85 6.16
C ASN A 331 26.41 -12.79 5.68
N ASN A 332 26.77 -14.03 5.32
CA ASN A 332 25.82 -15.08 4.90
C ASN A 332 24.92 -15.60 6.05
N THR A 333 24.93 -14.91 7.18
CA THR A 333 24.20 -15.20 8.40
C THR A 333 23.10 -14.19 8.69
N SER A 334 22.90 -13.15 7.85
CA SER A 334 21.90 -12.08 8.00
C SER A 334 20.50 -12.40 7.42
N ALA A 335 20.11 -13.68 7.40
CA ALA A 335 18.86 -14.11 6.76
C ALA A 335 17.61 -13.52 7.44
N ASN A 336 16.66 -13.06 6.62
CA ASN A 336 15.41 -12.42 7.06
C ASN A 336 15.62 -11.18 7.95
N SER A 337 16.74 -10.47 7.79
CA SER A 337 17.06 -9.25 8.54
C SER A 337 16.68 -7.98 7.80
N ILE A 338 16.47 -6.88 8.53
CA ILE A 338 16.08 -5.57 7.99
C ILE A 338 17.05 -4.50 8.48
N LEU A 339 17.76 -3.87 7.55
CA LEU A 339 18.64 -2.75 7.80
C LEU A 339 18.13 -1.49 7.09
N ILE A 340 17.88 -0.42 7.84
CA ILE A 340 17.45 0.87 7.30
C ILE A 340 18.29 2.00 7.89
N GLY A 341 19.05 2.70 7.05
CA GLY A 341 19.74 3.92 7.43
C GLY A 341 21.14 4.05 6.85
N ARG A 342 22.05 4.68 7.61
CA ARG A 342 23.37 5.08 7.10
C ARG A 342 24.48 4.42 7.89
N GLN A 343 25.41 3.76 7.20
CA GLN A 343 26.58 3.09 7.78
C GLN A 343 26.19 2.05 8.85
N GLY A 344 25.05 1.38 8.69
CA GLY A 344 24.64 0.34 9.61
C GLY A 344 25.12 -1.04 9.14
N SER A 345 25.27 -1.96 10.09
CA SER A 345 25.66 -3.36 9.85
C SER A 345 24.69 -4.31 10.54
N ILE A 346 24.39 -5.44 9.88
CA ILE A 346 23.73 -6.59 10.51
C ILE A 346 24.47 -7.88 10.13
N ASP A 347 24.99 -8.57 11.14
CA ASP A 347 25.82 -9.76 10.97
C ASP A 347 25.05 -11.08 11.21
N GLN A 348 23.84 -11.03 11.77
CA GLN A 348 23.07 -12.23 12.15
C GLN A 348 21.60 -12.19 11.71
N SER A 349 20.93 -13.34 11.82
CA SER A 349 19.62 -13.59 11.23
C SER A 349 18.49 -13.01 12.06
N ARG A 350 17.38 -12.67 11.40
CA ARG A 350 16.13 -12.19 12.02
C ARG A 350 16.37 -10.95 12.89
N ALA A 351 17.32 -10.12 12.48
CA ALA A 351 17.75 -8.92 13.18
C ALA A 351 17.18 -7.66 12.50
N ILE A 352 17.04 -6.58 13.28
CA ILE A 352 16.53 -5.30 12.80
C ILE A 352 17.47 -4.18 13.24
N GLY A 353 18.04 -3.45 12.27
CA GLY A 353 18.87 -2.28 12.49
C GLY A 353 18.23 -1.05 11.83
N ILE A 354 17.92 -0.01 12.60
CA ILE A 354 17.32 1.23 12.08
C ILE A 354 18.03 2.46 12.64
N GLY A 355 18.77 3.20 11.79
CA GLY A 355 19.40 4.46 12.18
C GLY A 355 20.76 4.75 11.54
N TYR A 356 21.56 5.57 12.22
CA TYR A 356 22.91 5.93 11.79
C TYR A 356 23.93 5.14 12.60
N LEU A 357 24.87 4.42 11.97
CA LEU A 357 25.85 3.58 12.66
C LEU A 357 25.21 2.54 13.59
N THR A 358 24.10 1.93 13.18
CA THR A 358 23.52 0.80 13.92
C THR A 358 24.36 -0.44 13.73
N ASP A 359 24.57 -1.19 14.80
CA ASP A 359 25.39 -2.41 14.77
C ASP A 359 24.62 -3.57 15.43
N VAL A 360 24.36 -4.64 14.68
CA VAL A 360 23.58 -5.79 15.15
C VAL A 360 24.32 -7.09 14.87
N ASP A 361 25.01 -7.59 15.90
CA ASP A 361 25.91 -8.73 15.80
C ASP A 361 25.26 -10.06 16.16
N ASN A 362 23.97 -10.06 16.55
CA ASN A 362 23.32 -11.19 17.20
C ASN A 362 21.94 -11.51 16.65
N THR A 363 21.52 -12.76 16.86
CA THR A 363 20.28 -13.31 16.29
C THR A 363 19.06 -12.78 17.04
N GLU A 364 17.97 -12.48 16.32
CA GLU A 364 16.72 -11.94 16.90
C GLU A 364 16.88 -10.58 17.61
N ALA A 365 17.98 -9.87 17.36
CA ALA A 365 18.29 -8.61 18.02
C ALA A 365 17.73 -7.40 17.26
N ILE A 366 17.37 -6.35 18.01
CA ILE A 366 16.80 -5.11 17.49
C ILE A 366 17.65 -3.94 17.99
N ALA A 367 18.17 -3.13 17.08
CA ALA A 367 18.85 -1.87 17.37
C ALA A 367 18.18 -0.71 16.62
N ILE A 368 17.64 0.26 17.35
CA ILE A 368 16.95 1.43 16.79
C ILE A 368 17.54 2.70 17.42
N GLY A 369 18.18 3.53 16.62
CA GLY A 369 18.80 4.78 17.07
C GLY A 369 20.12 5.07 16.36
N ALA A 370 20.72 6.23 16.66
CA ALA A 370 22.07 6.52 16.19
C ALA A 370 23.10 5.85 17.12
N SER A 371 24.07 5.14 16.56
CA SER A 371 25.11 4.42 17.30
C SER A 371 24.55 3.41 18.31
N SER A 372 23.38 2.83 18.02
CA SER A 372 22.79 1.78 18.84
C SER A 372 23.44 0.43 18.50
N VAL A 373 23.84 -0.33 19.52
CA VAL A 373 24.62 -1.56 19.38
C VAL A 373 23.89 -2.73 20.06
N ALA A 374 23.60 -3.80 19.34
CA ALA A 374 22.93 -4.99 19.90
C ALA A 374 23.81 -6.25 19.72
N GLN A 375 24.56 -6.61 20.78
CA GLN A 375 25.52 -7.72 20.78
C GLN A 375 25.04 -8.96 21.55
N ASN A 376 23.74 -9.06 21.82
CA ASN A 376 23.18 -10.16 22.60
C ASN A 376 21.97 -10.75 21.89
N ASN A 377 21.78 -12.07 21.99
CA ASN A 377 20.66 -12.75 21.34
C ASN A 377 19.33 -12.29 21.95
N GLY A 378 18.36 -11.94 21.11
CA GLY A 378 17.05 -11.44 21.53
C GLY A 378 17.08 -10.07 22.20
N ALA A 379 18.17 -9.30 22.06
CA ALA A 379 18.28 -7.98 22.66
C ALA A 379 17.36 -6.95 22.00
N ILE A 380 16.78 -6.06 22.80
CA ILE A 380 16.02 -4.91 22.31
C ILE A 380 16.71 -3.63 22.77
N VAL A 381 17.33 -2.93 21.83
CA VAL A 381 18.14 -1.72 22.06
C VAL A 381 17.51 -0.54 21.33
N ILE A 382 17.00 0.44 22.08
CA ILE A 382 16.28 1.59 21.53
C ILE A 382 16.80 2.88 22.16
N GLY A 383 17.44 3.72 21.34
CA GLY A 383 17.97 5.02 21.76
C GLY A 383 19.31 5.34 21.13
N THR A 384 19.66 6.63 21.11
CA THR A 384 20.98 7.04 20.62
C THR A 384 22.06 6.62 21.62
N GLY A 385 23.08 5.91 21.15
CA GLY A 385 24.15 5.36 21.97
C GLY A 385 23.71 4.24 22.92
N ALA A 386 22.48 3.75 22.80
CA ALA A 386 22.01 2.62 23.59
C ALA A 386 22.76 1.36 23.19
N SER A 387 23.11 0.51 24.16
CA SER A 387 23.87 -0.70 23.88
C SER A 387 23.40 -1.90 24.68
N SER A 388 23.53 -3.05 24.06
CA SER A 388 23.55 -4.35 24.74
C SER A 388 24.94 -4.91 24.55
N THR A 389 25.77 -4.78 25.58
CA THR A 389 27.21 -5.12 25.52
C THR A 389 27.45 -6.50 26.11
N ASP A 390 28.32 -7.29 25.46
CA ASP A 390 28.92 -8.48 26.06
C ASP A 390 30.42 -8.25 26.38
N PRO A 391 30.76 -7.51 27.46
CA PRO A 391 32.15 -7.25 27.79
C PRO A 391 32.93 -8.50 28.26
N GLY A 392 32.28 -9.66 28.39
CA GLY A 392 32.88 -10.88 28.94
C GLY A 392 32.90 -12.10 28.04
N GLY A 393 32.29 -12.07 26.85
CA GLY A 393 32.04 -13.29 26.06
C GLY A 393 31.08 -14.24 26.78
N THR A 394 30.19 -13.68 27.58
CA THR A 394 29.23 -14.39 28.45
C THR A 394 27.91 -14.68 27.75
N ASP A 395 27.73 -14.19 26.53
CA ASP A 395 26.52 -14.33 25.71
C ASP A 395 25.21 -14.08 26.50
N PRO A 396 25.05 -12.93 27.19
CA PRO A 396 23.79 -12.62 27.84
C PRO A 396 22.66 -12.59 26.81
N VAL A 397 21.45 -12.99 27.23
CA VAL A 397 20.28 -13.10 26.33
C VAL A 397 19.06 -12.36 26.85
N ASN A 398 18.16 -11.99 25.95
CA ASN A 398 16.83 -11.41 26.23
C ASN A 398 16.85 -10.13 27.06
N ASN A 399 17.84 -9.27 26.84
CA ASN A 399 17.96 -8.01 27.56
C ASN A 399 17.39 -6.81 26.79
N ILE A 400 17.05 -5.75 27.52
CA ILE A 400 16.32 -4.60 26.98
C ILE A 400 17.00 -3.31 27.44
N ALA A 401 17.52 -2.51 26.52
CA ALA A 401 18.06 -1.17 26.79
C ALA A 401 17.21 -0.12 26.07
N ILE A 402 16.56 0.78 26.82
CA ILE A 402 15.71 1.84 26.25
C ILE A 402 16.10 3.19 26.85
N GLY A 403 16.68 4.07 26.03
CA GLY A 403 17.09 5.41 26.46
C GLY A 403 18.38 5.92 25.80
N TYR A 404 18.66 7.21 25.95
CA TYR A 404 19.94 7.78 25.53
C TYR A 404 21.08 7.17 26.35
N ASN A 405 22.08 6.56 25.70
CA ASN A 405 23.21 5.88 26.34
C ASN A 405 22.82 4.84 27.40
N SER A 406 21.64 4.22 27.30
CA SER A 406 21.28 3.11 28.18
C SER A 406 22.13 1.88 27.83
N ASN A 407 22.47 1.06 28.83
CA ASN A 407 23.29 -0.13 28.63
C ASN A 407 22.76 -1.35 29.39
N VAL A 408 22.85 -2.53 28.78
CA VAL A 408 22.59 -3.81 29.44
C VAL A 408 23.74 -4.78 29.21
N SER A 409 24.01 -5.62 30.21
CA SER A 409 24.97 -6.74 30.13
C SER A 409 24.56 -7.98 30.94
N GLY A 410 23.49 -7.90 31.73
CA GLY A 410 22.90 -9.08 32.39
C GLY A 410 21.93 -9.83 31.48
N THR A 411 21.77 -11.14 31.72
CA THR A 411 20.72 -11.97 31.11
C THR A 411 19.35 -11.59 31.65
N ASN A 412 18.34 -11.46 30.78
CA ASN A 412 17.00 -10.97 31.14
C ASN A 412 17.01 -9.58 31.83
N ALA A 413 18.09 -8.81 31.68
CA ALA A 413 18.22 -7.51 32.32
C ALA A 413 17.52 -6.41 31.52
N ILE A 414 16.93 -5.44 32.21
CA ILE A 414 16.19 -4.35 31.59
C ILE A 414 16.71 -3.01 32.12
N ALA A 415 17.17 -2.11 31.26
CA ALA A 415 17.56 -0.75 31.60
C ALA A 415 16.68 0.25 30.83
N ILE A 416 15.88 1.04 31.55
CA ILE A 416 15.01 2.06 30.96
C ILE A 416 15.38 3.42 31.56
N GLY A 417 15.78 4.37 30.70
CA GLY A 417 16.14 5.73 31.09
C GLY A 417 17.49 6.20 30.54
N ASN A 418 17.73 7.51 30.61
CA ASN A 418 19.01 8.10 30.20
C ASN A 418 20.16 7.57 31.06
N ALA A 419 21.18 6.99 30.41
CA ALA A 419 22.33 6.37 31.07
C ALA A 419 21.96 5.29 32.10
N ALA A 420 20.78 4.66 31.97
CA ALA A 420 20.40 3.53 32.80
C ALA A 420 21.31 2.33 32.46
N THR A 421 21.83 1.62 33.46
CA THR A 421 22.71 0.47 33.25
C THR A 421 22.25 -0.72 34.10
N ALA A 422 21.93 -1.85 33.47
CA ALA A 422 21.58 -3.09 34.16
C ALA A 422 22.61 -4.19 33.85
N VAL A 423 23.44 -4.52 34.85
CA VAL A 423 24.55 -5.48 34.71
C VAL A 423 24.28 -6.85 35.32
N ASN A 424 23.29 -6.95 36.20
CA ASN A 424 22.96 -8.18 36.90
C ASN A 424 21.85 -8.94 36.18
N ASP A 425 21.93 -10.27 36.17
CA ASP A 425 20.89 -11.13 35.61
C ASP A 425 19.54 -10.93 36.30
N ASN A 426 18.46 -10.97 35.53
CA ASN A 426 17.07 -10.89 36.01
C ASN A 426 16.77 -9.61 36.81
N THR A 427 17.43 -8.49 36.46
CA THR A 427 17.20 -7.18 37.10
C THR A 427 16.59 -6.17 36.16
N MET A 428 15.81 -5.23 36.72
CA MET A 428 15.32 -4.05 36.00
C MET A 428 15.83 -2.79 36.68
N VAL A 429 16.37 -1.86 35.89
CA VAL A 429 16.86 -0.55 36.31
C VAL A 429 16.01 0.53 35.62
N LEU A 430 15.31 1.34 36.43
CA LEU A 430 14.49 2.47 35.98
C LEU A 430 15.20 3.78 36.36
N GLY A 431 15.98 4.32 35.42
CA GLY A 431 16.84 5.50 35.62
C GLY A 431 18.30 5.17 35.95
N GLY A 432 19.22 6.04 35.53
CA GLY A 432 20.66 5.84 35.73
C GLY A 432 21.18 6.37 37.06
N ALA A 433 22.32 5.88 37.52
CA ALA A 433 22.98 6.41 38.72
C ALA A 433 23.37 7.90 38.56
N THR A 434 23.70 8.33 37.34
CA THR A 434 24.01 9.73 37.01
C THR A 434 22.78 10.56 36.66
N ASN A 435 21.67 9.92 36.31
CA ASN A 435 20.41 10.55 35.90
C ASN A 435 19.25 9.79 36.55
N SER A 436 19.13 9.91 37.87
CA SER A 436 18.12 9.18 38.64
C SER A 436 16.72 9.64 38.24
N LEU A 437 15.80 8.68 38.11
CA LEU A 437 14.41 8.94 37.79
C LEU A 437 13.55 8.77 39.04
N SER A 438 12.49 9.57 39.14
CA SER A 438 11.39 9.32 40.06
C SER A 438 10.31 8.54 39.32
N VAL A 439 10.02 7.31 39.77
CA VAL A 439 9.00 6.45 39.15
C VAL A 439 7.65 6.71 39.81
N GLY A 440 6.68 7.21 39.05
CA GLY A 440 5.30 7.39 39.51
C GLY A 440 4.40 6.23 39.09
N ILE A 441 3.71 5.59 40.04
CA ILE A 441 2.64 4.63 39.77
C ILE A 441 1.31 5.24 40.24
N GLY A 442 0.50 5.69 39.27
CA GLY A 442 -0.75 6.41 39.53
C GLY A 442 -0.58 7.93 39.68
N THR A 443 0.62 8.47 39.40
CA THR A 443 0.92 9.91 39.42
C THR A 443 1.85 10.26 38.25
N ASP A 444 1.57 11.38 37.58
CA ASP A 444 2.42 11.96 36.53
C ASP A 444 3.44 12.96 37.11
N THR A 445 3.33 13.28 38.40
CA THR A 445 4.22 14.19 39.13
C THR A 445 4.78 13.50 40.37
N PRO A 446 5.55 12.41 40.20
CA PRO A 446 6.18 11.77 41.35
C PRO A 446 7.13 12.76 42.04
N ASN A 447 7.19 12.65 43.36
CA ASN A 447 8.05 13.44 44.22
C ASN A 447 9.50 13.26 43.76
N ALA A 448 10.18 14.38 43.48
CA ALA A 448 11.54 14.40 42.95
C ALA A 448 12.58 13.73 43.88
N ASN A 449 12.26 13.53 45.16
CA ASN A 449 13.11 12.82 46.11
C ASN A 449 12.72 11.35 46.30
N ALA A 450 11.65 10.87 45.66
CA ALA A 450 11.23 9.49 45.72
C ALA A 450 11.74 8.72 44.49
N SER A 451 12.36 7.57 44.71
CA SER A 451 12.67 6.62 43.63
C SER A 451 11.40 5.95 43.10
N LEU A 452 10.41 5.72 43.97
CA LEU A 452 9.11 5.15 43.64
C LEU A 452 8.01 5.84 44.46
N GLU A 453 6.98 6.38 43.80
CA GLU A 453 5.78 6.92 44.43
C GLU A 453 4.54 6.14 44.00
N LEU A 454 3.70 5.77 44.98
CA LEU A 454 2.44 5.07 44.79
C LEU A 454 1.29 5.95 45.32
N SER A 455 0.42 6.46 44.45
CA SER A 455 -0.62 7.44 44.81
C SER A 455 -2.06 6.93 44.65
N GLY A 456 -2.26 5.70 44.17
CA GLY A 456 -3.60 5.15 43.91
C GLY A 456 -4.41 4.92 45.20
N SER A 457 -5.65 5.42 45.25
CA SER A 457 -6.54 5.29 46.43
C SER A 457 -7.25 3.92 46.54
N ASN A 458 -7.20 3.10 45.49
CA ASN A 458 -7.83 1.78 45.41
C ASN A 458 -6.82 0.65 45.13
N LYS A 459 -5.52 0.94 45.30
CA LYS A 459 -4.41 0.00 45.10
C LYS A 459 -3.43 0.15 46.26
N GLY A 460 -2.64 -0.88 46.53
CA GLY A 460 -1.58 -0.86 47.54
C GLY A 460 -0.34 -1.58 47.05
N LEU A 461 0.78 -1.44 47.77
CA LEU A 461 1.98 -2.23 47.51
C LEU A 461 1.81 -3.64 48.08
N GLN A 462 1.79 -4.64 47.22
CA GLN A 462 1.83 -6.04 47.65
C GLN A 462 3.27 -6.54 47.62
N MET A 463 3.82 -6.80 48.81
CA MET A 463 5.18 -7.32 48.97
C MET A 463 5.25 -8.85 48.79
N ASN A 464 6.47 -9.40 48.73
CA ASN A 464 6.69 -10.84 48.75
C ASN A 464 6.12 -11.45 50.03
N ARG A 465 5.19 -12.38 49.88
CA ARG A 465 4.50 -13.08 50.96
C ARG A 465 5.18 -14.43 51.19
N LEU A 466 5.81 -14.60 52.35
CA LEU A 466 6.54 -15.82 52.70
C LEU A 466 5.90 -16.48 53.93
N THR A 467 5.98 -17.80 54.02
CA THR A 467 5.80 -18.51 55.31
C THR A 467 7.08 -18.42 56.13
N ASN A 468 7.04 -18.79 57.42
CA ASN A 468 8.26 -18.82 58.24
C ASN A 468 9.33 -19.72 57.60
N ALA A 469 8.94 -20.89 57.08
CA ALA A 469 9.85 -21.82 56.42
C ALA A 469 10.50 -21.20 55.16
N GLN A 470 9.75 -20.44 54.37
CA GLN A 470 10.27 -19.77 53.18
C GLN A 470 11.18 -18.59 53.53
N LYS A 471 10.85 -17.82 54.57
CA LYS A 471 11.69 -16.74 55.10
C LYS A 471 13.04 -17.26 55.61
N THR A 472 13.04 -18.33 56.42
CA THR A 472 14.28 -18.99 56.89
C THR A 472 15.09 -19.57 55.72
N ALA A 473 14.44 -20.09 54.68
CA ALA A 473 15.15 -20.58 53.50
C ALA A 473 15.81 -19.45 52.70
N LEU A 474 15.16 -18.29 52.60
CA LEU A 474 15.70 -17.09 51.94
C LEU A 474 16.94 -16.55 52.66
N GLU A 475 16.95 -16.57 54.00
CA GLU A 475 18.06 -16.11 54.84
C GLU A 475 19.42 -16.73 54.46
N GLY A 476 19.44 -18.01 54.08
CA GLY A 476 20.68 -18.69 53.68
C GLY A 476 21.36 -18.13 52.42
N GLY A 477 20.66 -17.29 51.64
CA GLY A 477 21.19 -16.62 50.45
C GLY A 477 21.42 -15.11 50.62
N LEU A 478 21.08 -14.52 51.77
CA LEU A 478 21.23 -13.09 52.00
C LEU A 478 22.61 -12.74 52.57
N THR A 479 23.05 -11.52 52.27
CA THR A 479 24.33 -10.95 52.65
C THR A 479 24.15 -9.56 53.27
N PRO A 480 25.20 -8.93 53.80
CA PRO A 480 25.11 -7.55 54.28
C PRO A 480 24.69 -6.52 53.22
N THR A 481 24.85 -6.79 51.91
CA THR A 481 24.40 -5.86 50.85
C THR A 481 22.89 -5.89 50.61
N ASP A 482 22.18 -6.86 51.19
CA ASP A 482 20.72 -7.01 51.09
C ASP A 482 19.96 -6.28 52.22
N GLU A 483 20.67 -5.52 53.06
CA GLU A 483 20.09 -4.73 54.16
C GLU A 483 18.93 -3.86 53.65
N GLY A 484 17.80 -3.89 54.37
CA GLY A 484 16.58 -3.19 54.01
C GLY A 484 15.60 -3.98 53.13
N LEU A 485 15.91 -5.24 52.78
CA LEU A 485 14.95 -6.11 52.10
C LEU A 485 13.69 -6.30 52.96
N LEU A 486 12.52 -6.09 52.36
CA LEU A 486 11.23 -6.15 53.04
C LEU A 486 10.39 -7.33 52.55
N ILE A 487 9.86 -8.13 53.47
CA ILE A 487 8.93 -9.23 53.19
C ILE A 487 7.74 -9.20 54.14
N TYR A 488 6.61 -9.75 53.71
CA TYR A 488 5.45 -9.98 54.57
C TYR A 488 5.38 -11.46 54.97
N ASP A 489 5.53 -11.75 56.25
CA ASP A 489 5.35 -13.11 56.76
C ASP A 489 3.86 -13.39 56.93
N THR A 490 3.38 -14.43 56.25
CA THR A 490 1.96 -14.81 56.20
C THR A 490 1.47 -15.53 57.45
N GLU A 491 2.38 -16.13 58.23
CA GLU A 491 2.05 -16.87 59.45
C GLU A 491 2.12 -15.94 60.65
N ASP A 492 3.17 -15.13 60.75
CA ASP A 492 3.36 -14.12 61.79
C ASP A 492 2.51 -12.86 61.53
N LYS A 493 2.00 -12.71 60.30
CA LYS A 493 1.17 -11.59 59.82
C LYS A 493 1.83 -10.22 59.97
N THR A 494 3.15 -10.17 59.86
CA THR A 494 3.94 -8.95 60.06
C THR A 494 4.95 -8.74 58.94
N VAL A 495 5.42 -7.50 58.81
CA VAL A 495 6.53 -7.17 57.92
C VAL A 495 7.86 -7.44 58.64
N TYR A 496 8.80 -8.01 57.92
CA TYR A 496 10.17 -8.19 58.34
C TYR A 496 11.11 -7.37 57.45
N THR A 497 12.15 -6.80 58.06
CA THR A 497 13.27 -6.16 57.37
C THR A 497 14.54 -6.94 57.62
N TRP A 498 15.37 -7.12 56.61
CA TRP A 498 16.72 -7.65 56.79
C TRP A 498 17.65 -6.55 57.31
N ASP A 499 18.40 -6.78 58.38
CA ASP A 499 19.33 -5.79 58.96
C ASP A 499 20.78 -5.94 58.47
N GLY A 500 20.99 -6.78 57.46
CA GLY A 500 22.31 -7.17 56.97
C GLY A 500 22.81 -8.48 57.59
N THR A 501 22.20 -8.95 58.68
CA THR A 501 22.59 -10.19 59.39
C THR A 501 21.44 -11.11 59.79
N GLN A 502 20.24 -10.58 60.03
CA GLN A 502 19.06 -11.34 60.44
C GLN A 502 17.76 -10.62 60.04
N TRP A 503 16.64 -11.34 60.10
CA TRP A 503 15.30 -10.77 59.93
C TRP A 503 14.80 -10.10 61.22
N LEU A 504 14.51 -8.80 61.15
CA LEU A 504 13.90 -8.03 62.23
C LEU A 504 12.42 -7.80 61.97
N ASN A 505 11.59 -8.07 62.98
CA ASN A 505 10.16 -7.76 62.93
C ASN A 505 9.97 -6.24 63.09
N THR A 506 9.39 -5.59 62.08
CA THR A 506 9.22 -4.13 62.08
C THR A 506 8.15 -3.65 63.07
N SER A 507 7.30 -4.54 63.60
CA SER A 507 6.30 -4.23 64.62
C SER A 507 6.81 -4.32 66.06
N SER A 508 7.96 -4.98 66.29
CA SER A 508 8.57 -5.14 67.62
C SER A 508 9.62 -4.07 67.95
N LEU A 509 9.69 -2.99 67.18
CA LEU A 509 10.55 -1.82 67.49
C LEU A 509 10.00 -0.95 68.62
N ASN A 510 8.81 -1.28 69.14
CA ASN A 510 8.34 -0.83 70.43
C ASN A 510 9.18 -1.55 71.51
N THR A 511 10.04 -0.81 72.19
CA THR A 511 10.76 -1.26 73.40
C THR A 511 9.96 -0.99 74.69
N ASP A 512 8.69 -0.61 74.58
CA ASP A 512 7.88 -0.11 75.68
C ASP A 512 6.96 -1.21 76.23
N ALA A 513 7.57 -2.25 76.80
CA ALA A 513 6.86 -3.17 77.65
C ALA A 513 6.63 -2.50 79.02
N GLN A 514 5.50 -1.79 79.16
CA GLN A 514 5.04 -1.25 80.43
C GLN A 514 4.17 -2.27 81.16
N GLU A 515 4.72 -2.92 82.18
CA GLU A 515 3.92 -3.71 83.11
C GLU A 515 3.22 -2.79 84.12
N LEU A 516 1.89 -2.92 84.24
CA LEU A 516 1.14 -2.33 85.34
C LEU A 516 1.38 -3.17 86.59
N SER A 517 1.97 -2.57 87.62
CA SER A 517 2.10 -3.18 88.94
C SER A 517 1.08 -2.54 89.89
N LEU A 518 0.34 -3.36 90.62
CA LEU A 518 -0.51 -2.91 91.72
C LEU A 518 0.05 -3.49 93.01
N THR A 519 0.61 -2.62 93.86
CA THR A 519 1.07 -3.02 95.19
C THR A 519 0.20 -2.33 96.21
N THR A 520 -0.63 -3.09 96.92
CA THR A 520 -1.72 -2.57 97.78
C THR A 520 -2.67 -1.68 96.99
N ASN A 521 -2.75 -0.38 97.31
CA ASN A 521 -3.62 0.60 96.68
C ASN A 521 -2.86 1.54 95.74
N THR A 522 -1.60 1.25 95.42
CA THR A 522 -0.76 2.09 94.57
C THR A 522 -0.57 1.44 93.21
N LEU A 523 -1.08 2.09 92.16
CA LEU A 523 -0.92 1.67 90.77
C LEU A 523 0.30 2.36 90.16
N GLY A 524 1.26 1.57 89.66
CA GLY A 524 2.46 2.05 88.98
C GLY A 524 2.68 1.36 87.63
N ILE A 525 3.45 2.00 86.75
CA ILE A 525 3.92 1.41 85.48
C ILE A 525 5.42 1.17 85.56
N SER A 526 5.92 0.06 85.00
CA SER A 526 7.36 -0.22 84.99
C SER A 526 8.14 0.89 84.27
N GLY A 527 9.06 1.55 84.97
CA GLY A 527 9.90 2.64 84.45
C GLY A 527 9.39 4.05 84.74
N GLY A 528 8.17 4.22 85.25
CA GLY A 528 7.63 5.51 85.69
C GLY A 528 7.94 5.82 87.16
N THR A 529 8.29 7.06 87.49
CA THR A 529 8.44 7.51 88.89
C THR A 529 7.13 8.03 89.51
N ALA A 530 6.08 8.18 88.71
CA ALA A 530 4.76 8.62 89.15
C ALA A 530 3.90 7.41 89.49
N THR A 531 3.32 7.41 90.68
CA THR A 531 2.38 6.38 91.15
C THR A 531 1.03 7.03 91.46
N ILE A 532 -0.06 6.32 91.19
CA ILE A 532 -1.41 6.76 91.53
C ILE A 532 -1.83 6.05 92.82
N ASP A 533 -2.10 6.81 93.88
CA ASP A 533 -2.69 6.27 95.11
C ASP A 533 -4.21 6.21 94.96
N LEU A 534 -4.76 5.00 94.98
CA LEU A 534 -6.19 4.72 94.84
C LEU A 534 -6.91 4.67 96.20
N SER A 535 -6.19 4.93 97.31
CA SER A 535 -6.75 4.83 98.67
C SER A 535 -7.95 5.75 98.93
N THR A 536 -8.05 6.89 98.23
CA THR A 536 -9.17 7.83 98.36
C THR A 536 -10.46 7.41 97.63
N TYR A 537 -10.42 6.34 96.82
CA TYR A 537 -11.55 5.86 96.02
C TYR A 537 -12.08 4.49 96.47
N LEU A 538 -11.64 4.01 97.65
CA LEU A 538 -11.97 2.70 98.23
C LEU A 538 -12.70 2.83 99.59
N ASP A 539 -13.57 3.82 99.77
CA ASP A 539 -14.45 3.95 100.94
C ASP A 539 -15.74 3.13 100.78
N ASN A 540 -15.63 1.81 100.90
CA ASN A 540 -16.74 0.87 100.77
C ASN A 540 -17.78 0.89 101.93
N THR A 541 -18.37 2.06 102.26
CA THR A 541 -19.37 2.20 103.34
C THR A 541 -20.72 2.78 102.89
N ASP A 542 -21.20 2.44 101.69
CA ASP A 542 -22.52 2.87 101.21
C ASP A 542 -23.49 1.68 101.05
N ALA A 543 -24.18 1.34 102.14
CA ALA A 543 -25.47 0.66 102.06
C ALA A 543 -26.54 1.63 102.57
N GLN A 544 -27.36 2.17 101.67
CA GLN A 544 -28.47 3.07 101.99
C GLN A 544 -29.80 2.47 101.53
N GLU A 545 -30.57 1.92 102.48
CA GLU A 545 -31.98 1.58 102.24
C GLU A 545 -32.89 2.77 102.61
N LEU A 546 -33.84 3.06 101.74
CA LEU A 546 -34.90 4.05 101.93
C LEU A 546 -36.09 3.37 102.63
N SER A 547 -36.58 3.94 103.73
CA SER A 547 -37.82 3.47 104.37
C SER A 547 -38.90 4.55 104.34
N LEU A 548 -40.11 4.15 103.94
CA LEU A 548 -41.28 5.01 103.91
C LEU A 548 -42.34 4.43 104.86
N THR A 549 -42.68 5.18 105.91
CA THR A 549 -43.76 4.81 106.83
C THR A 549 -44.71 5.98 106.94
N THR A 550 -45.96 5.73 106.55
CA THR A 550 -47.01 6.75 106.35
C THR A 550 -46.53 7.89 105.46
N ASN A 551 -46.47 9.11 105.97
CA ASN A 551 -46.18 10.32 105.21
C ASN A 551 -44.79 10.89 105.55
N THR A 552 -43.90 10.06 106.09
CA THR A 552 -42.55 10.45 106.50
C THR A 552 -41.51 9.62 105.77
N LEU A 553 -40.61 10.27 105.03
CA LEU A 553 -39.49 9.64 104.32
C LEU A 553 -38.20 9.77 105.14
N GLY A 554 -37.51 8.66 105.37
CA GLY A 554 -36.25 8.62 106.13
C GLY A 554 -35.21 7.65 105.54
N ILE A 555 -33.92 7.93 105.81
CA ILE A 555 -32.77 7.10 105.46
C ILE A 555 -32.14 6.50 106.73
N SER A 556 -31.72 5.23 106.68
CA SER A 556 -31.15 4.57 107.86
C SER A 556 -29.85 5.25 108.32
N GLY A 557 -29.84 5.81 109.53
CA GLY A 557 -28.67 6.48 110.13
C GLY A 557 -28.71 8.02 110.11
N GLY A 558 -29.74 8.63 109.49
CA GLY A 558 -29.96 10.08 109.53
C GLY A 558 -31.03 10.49 110.54
N THR A 559 -30.81 11.58 111.27
CA THR A 559 -31.79 12.14 112.24
C THR A 559 -32.79 13.12 111.60
N ALA A 560 -32.71 13.34 110.29
CA ALA A 560 -33.59 14.23 109.55
C ALA A 560 -34.65 13.42 108.79
N THR A 561 -35.92 13.69 109.07
CA THR A 561 -37.07 13.10 108.36
C THR A 561 -37.83 14.19 107.61
N ILE A 562 -38.36 13.86 106.43
CA ILE A 562 -39.16 14.78 105.61
C ILE A 562 -40.64 14.45 105.83
N ASP A 563 -41.41 15.40 106.36
CA ASP A 563 -42.87 15.29 106.54
C ASP A 563 -43.58 15.81 105.27
N LEU A 564 -44.31 14.91 104.59
CA LEU A 564 -45.01 15.17 103.33
C LEU A 564 -46.50 15.50 103.54
N SER A 565 -46.96 15.68 104.79
CA SER A 565 -48.37 15.92 105.11
C SER A 565 -48.96 17.22 104.54
N ALA A 566 -48.14 18.18 104.13
CA ALA A 566 -48.58 19.44 103.50
C ALA A 566 -48.92 19.32 102.00
N TYR A 567 -48.69 18.17 101.36
CA TYR A 567 -48.84 17.99 99.91
C TYR A 567 -49.89 16.94 99.50
N LEU A 568 -50.81 16.57 100.41
CA LEU A 568 -51.85 15.56 100.17
C LEU A 568 -53.25 16.00 100.67
N ASP A 569 -53.86 17.00 100.02
CA ASP A 569 -55.29 17.32 100.15
C ASP A 569 -56.13 16.64 99.04
N ASN A 570 -56.57 15.43 99.33
CA ASN A 570 -57.30 14.57 98.40
C ASN A 570 -58.81 14.89 98.30
N THR A 571 -59.22 16.05 97.79
CA THR A 571 -60.63 16.23 97.37
C THR A 571 -60.80 17.31 96.29
N ASP A 572 -60.95 16.91 95.03
CA ASP A 572 -61.85 17.55 94.05
C ASP A 572 -62.16 16.58 92.90
N ASN A 573 -63.44 16.28 92.73
CA ASN A 573 -63.97 15.37 91.71
C ASN A 573 -64.16 16.14 90.40
N GLN A 574 -63.52 15.72 89.31
CA GLN A 574 -63.43 16.49 88.06
C GLN A 574 -64.04 15.69 86.90
N GLU A 575 -65.19 16.13 86.38
CA GLU A 575 -65.81 15.54 85.18
C GLU A 575 -65.37 16.31 83.94
N LEU A 576 -64.96 15.57 82.90
CA LEU A 576 -64.34 16.10 81.68
C LEU A 576 -65.38 16.22 80.55
N SER A 577 -65.54 17.42 79.98
CA SER A 577 -66.51 17.72 78.92
C SER A 577 -65.84 18.34 77.70
N LEU A 578 -66.23 17.88 76.50
CA LEU A 578 -65.70 18.31 75.20
C LEU A 578 -66.83 18.91 74.35
N ALA A 579 -66.69 20.18 73.95
CA ALA A 579 -67.61 20.85 73.02
C ALA A 579 -66.81 21.53 71.89
N GLY A 580 -66.98 21.04 70.66
CA GLY A 580 -66.15 21.44 69.53
C GLY A 580 -64.70 20.98 69.73
N SER A 581 -63.76 21.92 69.69
CA SER A 581 -62.32 21.67 69.87
C SER A 581 -61.81 21.98 71.29
N MET A 582 -62.70 22.35 72.22
CA MET A 582 -62.33 22.83 73.56
C MET A 582 -62.65 21.79 74.63
N LEU A 583 -61.61 21.32 75.33
CA LEU A 583 -61.70 20.38 76.43
C LEU A 583 -61.68 21.14 77.77
N SER A 584 -62.66 20.85 78.64
CA SER A 584 -62.81 21.55 79.93
C SER A 584 -63.18 20.60 81.07
N ILE A 585 -62.87 21.01 82.30
CA ILE A 585 -63.23 20.31 83.54
C ILE A 585 -64.26 21.16 84.29
N SER A 586 -65.31 20.52 84.82
CA SER A 586 -66.37 21.23 85.55
C SER A 586 -65.81 21.95 86.79
N GLY A 587 -66.11 23.25 86.93
CA GLY A 587 -65.66 24.09 88.06
C GLY A 587 -64.35 24.86 87.84
N GLY A 588 -63.62 24.63 86.75
CA GLY A 588 -62.42 25.40 86.39
C GLY A 588 -62.67 26.47 85.32
N SER A 589 -61.94 27.59 85.37
CA SER A 589 -61.97 28.65 84.35
C SER A 589 -61.03 28.40 83.16
N ASN A 590 -60.25 27.32 83.21
CA ASN A 590 -59.26 26.99 82.20
C ASN A 590 -59.85 25.98 81.20
N THR A 591 -59.77 26.33 79.93
CA THR A 591 -60.16 25.48 78.79
C THR A 591 -58.91 25.18 77.98
N ILE A 592 -58.79 23.95 77.49
CA ILE A 592 -57.70 23.53 76.61
C ILE A 592 -58.26 23.51 75.20
N ASP A 593 -57.79 24.44 74.36
CA ASP A 593 -58.07 24.42 72.93
C ASP A 593 -57.20 23.36 72.25
N LEU A 594 -57.83 22.30 71.75
CA LEU A 594 -57.18 21.21 71.02
C LEU A 594 -57.10 21.48 69.51
N SER A 595 -57.44 22.70 69.05
CA SER A 595 -57.32 23.11 67.65
C SER A 595 -55.90 22.99 67.09
N THR A 596 -54.87 22.93 67.93
CA THR A 596 -53.47 22.75 67.51
C THR A 596 -53.06 21.30 67.30
N PHE A 597 -53.90 20.31 67.64
CA PHE A 597 -53.63 18.87 67.45
C PHE A 597 -54.35 18.25 66.24
N ILE A 598 -55.14 19.04 65.51
CA ILE A 598 -55.60 18.70 64.16
C ILE A 598 -54.52 19.19 63.17
N SER A 599 -53.47 18.39 62.98
CA SER A 599 -52.49 18.63 61.92
C SER A 599 -53.16 18.45 60.55
N SER A 600 -53.11 19.48 59.72
CA SER A 600 -53.48 19.45 58.30
C SER A 600 -52.39 18.82 57.41
N ASP A 601 -51.53 17.97 57.98
CA ASP A 601 -50.37 17.43 57.27
C ASP A 601 -50.82 16.40 56.22
N ASN A 602 -50.82 16.84 54.95
CA ASN A 602 -51.10 16.01 53.78
C ASN A 602 -49.81 15.42 53.16
N GLN A 603 -48.62 15.64 53.77
CA GLN A 603 -47.31 15.28 53.20
C GLN A 603 -47.09 15.73 51.76
N ASN A 604 -47.44 16.98 51.44
CA ASN A 604 -47.16 17.52 50.11
C ASN A 604 -45.65 17.76 49.92
N LEU A 605 -45.18 17.53 48.68
CA LEU A 605 -43.81 17.86 48.28
C LEU A 605 -43.62 19.38 48.29
N THR A 606 -42.65 19.89 49.05
CA THR A 606 -42.37 21.34 49.14
C THR A 606 -41.30 21.77 48.14
N SER A 607 -40.35 20.90 47.79
CA SER A 607 -39.41 21.12 46.67
C SER A 607 -38.76 19.83 46.19
N ALA A 608 -38.39 19.79 44.90
CA ALA A 608 -37.49 18.80 44.33
C ALA A 608 -36.44 19.54 43.51
N THR A 609 -35.19 19.57 43.98
CA THR A 609 -34.17 20.46 43.44
C THR A 609 -32.93 19.68 42.96
N LEU A 610 -32.64 19.86 41.66
CA LEU A 610 -31.42 19.52 40.92
C LEU A 610 -30.17 20.32 41.30
N ASN A 611 -29.20 19.84 42.08
CA ASN A 611 -27.91 20.55 42.23
C ASN A 611 -26.70 19.63 41.99
N GLY A 612 -26.02 19.84 40.85
CA GLY A 612 -24.98 18.93 40.38
C GLY A 612 -25.56 17.53 40.13
N ALA A 613 -24.99 16.52 40.76
CA ALA A 613 -25.48 15.14 40.69
C ALA A 613 -26.45 14.78 41.83
N ASN A 614 -26.76 15.69 42.76
CA ASN A 614 -27.62 15.39 43.90
C ASN A 614 -29.05 15.91 43.66
N LEU A 615 -30.02 14.99 43.73
CA LEU A 615 -31.44 15.32 43.75
C LEU A 615 -31.91 15.35 45.20
N THR A 616 -32.28 16.55 45.69
CA THR A 616 -32.84 16.71 47.04
C THR A 616 -34.34 16.89 46.96
N ILE A 617 -35.08 16.05 47.69
CA ILE A 617 -36.54 16.11 47.81
C ILE A 617 -36.90 16.46 49.25
N ALA A 618 -37.73 17.50 49.40
CA ALA A 618 -38.27 17.93 50.69
C ALA A 618 -39.80 17.79 50.70
N ILE A 619 -40.34 17.36 51.84
CA ILE A 619 -41.77 17.30 52.12
C ILE A 619 -42.12 18.26 53.25
N GLU A 620 -43.37 18.70 53.30
CA GLU A 620 -43.88 19.54 54.39
C GLU A 620 -43.72 18.81 55.74
N GLY A 621 -43.07 19.45 56.72
CA GLY A 621 -42.84 18.90 58.06
C GLY A 621 -41.76 17.80 58.20
N GLY A 622 -41.17 17.33 57.09
CA GLY A 622 -40.13 16.29 57.09
C GLY A 622 -38.70 16.79 56.86
N THR A 623 -37.71 15.96 57.18
CA THR A 623 -36.30 16.22 56.86
C THR A 623 -36.03 15.91 55.38
N ALA A 624 -35.38 16.83 54.66
CA ALA A 624 -35.08 16.64 53.24
C ALA A 624 -34.11 15.46 53.03
N VAL A 625 -34.37 14.65 52.00
CA VAL A 625 -33.54 13.50 51.62
C VAL A 625 -32.83 13.82 50.31
N SER A 626 -31.53 13.54 50.24
CA SER A 626 -30.71 13.75 49.05
C SER A 626 -30.24 12.41 48.48
N VAL A 627 -30.42 12.24 47.17
CA VAL A 627 -30.00 11.05 46.42
C VAL A 627 -28.86 11.45 45.47
N ASP A 628 -27.74 10.74 45.55
CA ASP A 628 -26.60 10.91 44.66
C ASP A 628 -26.82 10.15 43.34
N LEU A 629 -26.88 10.90 42.23
CA LEU A 629 -27.05 10.40 40.87
C LEU A 629 -25.72 10.33 40.10
N SER A 630 -24.58 10.62 40.75
CA SER A 630 -23.25 10.57 40.13
C SER A 630 -22.97 9.27 39.36
N PRO A 631 -23.40 8.07 39.82
CA PRO A 631 -23.20 6.82 39.08
C PRO A 631 -23.94 6.76 37.73
N ILE A 632 -25.07 7.46 37.59
CA ILE A 632 -25.83 7.51 36.34
C ILE A 632 -25.25 8.59 35.42
N VAL A 633 -24.82 9.72 35.99
CA VAL A 633 -24.20 10.82 35.25
C VAL A 633 -22.84 10.40 34.67
N SER A 634 -22.05 9.60 35.40
CA SER A 634 -20.76 9.11 34.93
C SER A 634 -20.88 8.14 33.75
N SER A 635 -21.88 7.24 33.76
CA SER A 635 -22.10 6.33 32.64
C SER A 635 -22.57 7.06 31.38
N LEU A 636 -23.43 8.08 31.54
CA LEU A 636 -23.86 8.94 30.44
C LEU A 636 -22.71 9.77 29.87
N GLN A 637 -21.81 10.28 30.72
CA GLN A 637 -20.62 11.01 30.28
C GLN A 637 -19.63 10.11 29.53
N SER A 638 -19.47 8.85 29.97
CA SER A 638 -18.66 7.86 29.25
C SER A 638 -19.22 7.60 27.85
N ASN A 639 -20.51 7.32 27.75
CA ASN A 639 -21.17 7.08 26.45
C ASN A 639 -21.07 8.30 25.51
N LEU A 640 -21.08 9.51 26.07
CA LEU A 640 -20.92 10.75 25.30
C LEU A 640 -19.49 10.91 24.76
N ASN A 641 -18.49 10.58 25.58
CA ASN A 641 -17.09 10.59 25.17
C ASN A 641 -16.83 9.53 24.09
N ASP A 642 -17.35 8.31 24.25
CA ASP A 642 -17.23 7.24 23.25
C ASP A 642 -17.84 7.66 21.89
N ALA A 643 -19.01 8.32 21.92
CA ALA A 643 -19.64 8.85 20.73
C ALA A 643 -18.84 10.01 20.09
N GLN A 644 -18.13 10.82 20.90
CA GLN A 644 -17.25 11.88 20.40
C GLN A 644 -15.98 11.32 19.76
N ASP A 645 -15.41 10.26 20.33
CA ASP A 645 -14.27 9.55 19.74
C ASP A 645 -14.64 8.90 18.40
N GLU A 646 -15.86 8.32 18.29
CA GLU A 646 -16.38 7.78 17.03
C GLU A 646 -16.53 8.87 15.96
N VAL A 647 -17.01 10.07 16.34
CA VAL A 647 -17.12 11.21 15.42
C VAL A 647 -15.74 11.68 14.96
N VAL A 648 -14.73 11.74 15.83
CA VAL A 648 -13.36 12.12 15.46
C VAL A 648 -12.73 11.07 14.53
N ALA A 649 -12.96 9.79 14.78
CA ALA A 649 -12.52 8.72 13.89
C ALA A 649 -13.15 8.82 12.50
N LEU A 650 -14.46 9.09 12.42
CA LEU A 650 -15.16 9.33 11.16
C LEU A 650 -14.66 10.57 10.42
N GLN A 651 -14.37 11.67 11.13
CA GLN A 651 -13.77 12.88 10.54
C GLN A 651 -12.37 12.61 9.95
N THR A 652 -11.58 11.78 10.62
CA THR A 652 -10.26 11.36 10.14
C THR A 652 -10.38 10.53 8.86
N GLN A 653 -11.32 9.57 8.83
CA GLN A 653 -11.61 8.77 7.63
C GLN A 653 -12.10 9.62 6.45
N ILE A 654 -12.97 10.60 6.71
CA ILE A 654 -13.43 11.54 5.67
C ILE A 654 -12.27 12.37 5.12
N THR A 655 -11.34 12.81 5.98
CA THR A 655 -10.16 13.58 5.56
C THR A 655 -9.22 12.75 4.69
N ASP A 656 -9.00 11.47 5.03
CA ASP A 656 -8.24 10.53 4.19
C ASP A 656 -8.92 10.32 2.82
N ILE A 657 -10.23 10.12 2.81
CA ILE A 657 -11.00 9.96 1.57
C ILE A 657 -10.91 11.21 0.69
N LEU A 658 -11.00 12.41 1.28
CA LEU A 658 -10.85 13.67 0.55
C LEU A 658 -9.43 13.80 -0.03
N SER A 659 -8.39 13.48 0.74
CA SER A 659 -7.00 13.50 0.24
C SER A 659 -6.78 12.51 -0.91
N ARG A 660 -7.39 11.33 -0.83
CA ARG A 660 -7.34 10.33 -1.91
C ARG A 660 -8.13 10.76 -3.13
N LEU A 661 -9.26 11.44 -2.94
CA LEU A 661 -10.04 12.03 -4.02
C LEU A 661 -9.25 13.14 -4.73
N ASP A 662 -8.61 14.06 -3.98
CA ASP A 662 -7.76 15.11 -4.53
C ASP A 662 -6.58 14.52 -5.33
N ALA A 663 -5.97 13.44 -4.84
CA ALA A 663 -4.92 12.73 -5.57
C ALA A 663 -5.44 12.13 -6.88
N VAL A 664 -6.61 11.48 -6.86
CA VAL A 664 -7.25 10.93 -8.07
C VAL A 664 -7.65 12.02 -9.05
N GLU A 665 -8.18 13.14 -8.56
CA GLU A 665 -8.51 14.30 -9.41
C GLU A 665 -7.25 14.92 -10.02
N SER A 666 -6.12 14.99 -9.29
CA SER A 666 -4.85 15.49 -9.84
C SER A 666 -4.24 14.53 -10.88
N CYS A 667 -4.33 13.22 -10.66
CA CYS A 667 -3.85 12.21 -11.60
C CYS A 667 -4.73 12.09 -12.86
N ALA A 668 -5.97 12.58 -12.79
CA ALA A 668 -6.87 12.66 -13.95
C ALA A 668 -6.59 13.86 -14.86
N CYS A 669 -5.65 14.75 -14.51
CA CYS A 669 -5.33 15.95 -15.29
C CYS A 669 -4.15 15.80 -16.27
N ASP A 670 -3.40 14.70 -16.25
CA ASP A 670 -2.23 14.55 -17.13
C ASP A 670 -2.53 13.95 -18.51
N ASN A 671 -3.81 13.75 -18.84
CA ASN A 671 -4.25 13.54 -20.22
C ASN A 671 -5.62 14.20 -20.40
N GLU A 672 -5.65 15.43 -20.87
CA GLU A 672 -6.22 15.70 -22.19
C GLU A 672 -6.20 17.19 -22.58
N GLU A 673 -5.99 17.35 -23.88
CA GLU A 673 -6.41 18.47 -24.71
C GLU A 673 -7.66 19.20 -24.19
N THR A 674 -7.71 20.49 -24.46
CA THR A 674 -8.87 21.37 -24.31
C THR A 674 -10.19 20.74 -24.78
N LYS A 675 -10.86 19.96 -23.92
CA LYS A 675 -12.24 19.53 -24.14
C LYS A 675 -13.16 20.69 -23.77
N ASN A 676 -13.46 21.50 -24.79
CA ASN A 676 -14.69 22.28 -24.86
C ASN A 676 -15.85 21.36 -24.43
N SER A 677 -16.34 21.52 -23.21
CA SER A 677 -17.30 20.61 -22.60
C SER A 677 -18.60 20.67 -23.38
N GLY A 678 -18.79 19.72 -24.30
CA GLY A 678 -20.03 19.55 -25.03
C GLY A 678 -21.20 19.23 -24.09
N PRO A 679 -22.43 19.14 -24.63
CA PRO A 679 -23.61 18.80 -23.84
C PRO A 679 -23.49 17.42 -23.17
N ILE A 680 -23.89 17.32 -21.89
CA ILE A 680 -23.74 16.10 -21.07
C ILE A 680 -25.11 15.65 -20.54
N LEU A 681 -25.35 14.34 -20.60
CA LEU A 681 -26.51 13.68 -19.99
C LEU A 681 -26.03 12.69 -18.92
N TYR A 682 -26.46 12.89 -17.68
CA TYR A 682 -26.06 12.05 -16.54
C TYR A 682 -27.06 10.92 -16.30
N GLN A 683 -26.65 9.94 -15.49
CA GLN A 683 -27.48 8.83 -15.06
C GLN A 683 -28.54 9.29 -14.06
N ASN A 684 -29.76 8.75 -14.14
CA ASN A 684 -30.85 9.08 -13.22
C ASN A 684 -30.60 8.48 -11.83
N ILE A 685 -30.97 9.21 -10.78
CA ILE A 685 -30.79 8.81 -9.39
C ILE A 685 -32.13 8.99 -8.64
N PRO A 686 -32.66 7.96 -7.97
CA PRO A 686 -32.17 6.57 -7.94
C PRO A 686 -32.45 5.81 -9.26
N ASN A 687 -31.70 4.74 -9.53
CA ASN A 687 -31.96 3.78 -10.61
C ASN A 687 -31.55 2.35 -10.16
N PRO A 688 -32.48 1.39 -9.98
CA PRO A 688 -33.92 1.47 -10.24
C PRO A 688 -34.69 2.44 -9.33
N PHE A 689 -35.89 2.87 -9.73
CA PHE A 689 -36.78 3.71 -8.91
C PHE A 689 -38.24 3.24 -8.96
N ASN A 690 -39.02 3.58 -7.94
CA ASN A 690 -40.41 3.13 -7.74
C ASN A 690 -41.44 4.28 -7.60
N SER A 691 -41.00 5.54 -7.63
CA SER A 691 -41.90 6.70 -7.63
C SER A 691 -41.29 7.87 -8.41
N THR A 692 -40.26 8.52 -7.87
CA THR A 692 -39.57 9.61 -8.57
C THR A 692 -38.09 9.30 -8.74
N SER A 693 -37.52 9.82 -9.81
CA SER A 693 -36.09 9.80 -10.07
C SER A 693 -35.72 11.10 -10.76
N SER A 694 -34.44 11.44 -10.73
CA SER A 694 -33.98 12.71 -11.23
C SER A 694 -32.83 12.55 -12.21
N ILE A 695 -32.89 13.26 -13.33
CA ILE A 695 -31.90 13.23 -14.42
C ILE A 695 -31.20 14.58 -14.47
N LYS A 696 -29.92 14.59 -14.11
CA LYS A 696 -29.05 15.75 -14.27
C LYS A 696 -28.57 15.87 -15.72
N TYR A 697 -28.40 17.09 -16.20
CA TYR A 697 -27.84 17.40 -17.52
C TYR A 697 -27.04 18.70 -17.51
N TYR A 698 -26.15 18.87 -18.49
CA TYR A 698 -25.44 20.11 -18.75
C TYR A 698 -25.64 20.54 -20.21
N LEU A 699 -26.07 21.79 -20.40
CA LEU A 699 -26.17 22.42 -21.72
C LEU A 699 -25.24 23.63 -21.82
N PRO A 700 -24.27 23.63 -22.74
CA PRO A 700 -23.47 24.82 -23.06
C PRO A 700 -24.31 26.05 -23.44
N THR A 701 -23.79 27.24 -23.18
CA THR A 701 -24.40 28.50 -23.63
C THR A 701 -24.52 28.54 -25.15
N GLY A 702 -25.69 28.94 -25.68
CA GLY A 702 -25.95 29.06 -27.11
C GLY A 702 -26.76 27.91 -27.73
N ILE A 703 -27.07 26.84 -26.98
CA ILE A 703 -27.99 25.79 -27.41
C ILE A 703 -29.43 26.17 -27.04
N THR A 704 -30.32 26.25 -28.02
CA THR A 704 -31.73 26.65 -27.83
C THR A 704 -32.74 25.57 -28.22
N ASN A 705 -32.29 24.43 -28.74
CA ASN A 705 -33.14 23.37 -29.30
C ASN A 705 -32.80 21.97 -28.76
N ALA A 706 -32.59 21.85 -27.44
CA ALA A 706 -32.29 20.59 -26.78
C ALA A 706 -33.54 19.91 -26.22
N SER A 707 -33.53 18.58 -26.15
CA SER A 707 -34.61 17.80 -25.53
C SER A 707 -34.13 16.44 -25.02
N ILE A 708 -34.81 15.91 -24.01
CA ILE A 708 -34.68 14.52 -23.57
C ILE A 708 -35.89 13.74 -24.06
N VAL A 709 -35.65 12.68 -24.82
CA VAL A 709 -36.69 11.79 -25.35
C VAL A 709 -36.62 10.46 -24.61
N PHE A 710 -37.74 10.09 -23.98
CA PHE A 710 -37.91 8.83 -23.28
C PHE A 710 -38.53 7.78 -24.21
N SER A 711 -38.00 6.56 -24.19
CA SER A 711 -38.52 5.45 -24.98
C SER A 711 -38.54 4.14 -24.18
N ASN A 712 -39.43 3.23 -24.54
CA ASN A 712 -39.42 1.87 -23.99
C ASN A 712 -38.33 0.99 -24.63
N SER A 713 -38.23 -0.26 -24.18
CA SER A 713 -37.22 -1.23 -24.66
C SER A 713 -37.31 -1.60 -26.14
N ILE A 714 -38.45 -1.33 -26.80
CA ILE A 714 -38.65 -1.53 -28.24
C ILE A 714 -38.51 -0.23 -29.06
N GLY A 715 -38.10 0.87 -28.43
CA GLY A 715 -37.81 2.15 -29.09
C GLY A 715 -39.02 3.06 -29.33
N GLN A 716 -40.20 2.72 -28.83
CA GLN A 716 -41.37 3.62 -28.91
C GLN A 716 -41.18 4.80 -27.96
N ILE A 717 -41.39 6.02 -28.47
CA ILE A 717 -41.30 7.26 -27.68
C ILE A 717 -42.47 7.34 -26.71
N ILE A 718 -42.16 7.54 -25.44
CA ILE A 718 -43.13 7.69 -24.35
C ILE A 718 -43.39 9.16 -24.07
N SER A 719 -42.32 9.96 -23.99
CA SER A 719 -42.40 11.37 -23.67
C SER A 719 -41.18 12.11 -24.19
N LYS A 720 -41.33 13.43 -24.38
CA LYS A 720 -40.26 14.33 -24.80
C LYS A 720 -40.31 15.58 -23.92
N ILE A 721 -39.19 15.91 -23.30
CA ILE A 721 -39.03 17.09 -22.44
C ILE A 721 -38.07 18.06 -23.13
N ALA A 722 -38.52 19.28 -23.42
CA ALA A 722 -37.67 20.33 -23.96
C ALA A 722 -36.77 20.91 -22.86
N LEU A 723 -35.49 21.13 -23.18
CA LEU A 723 -34.50 21.70 -22.28
C LEU A 723 -34.24 23.15 -22.70
N ASN A 724 -34.78 24.10 -21.93
CA ASN A 724 -34.76 25.52 -22.29
C ASN A 724 -33.71 26.33 -21.50
N GLU A 725 -33.00 25.69 -20.58
CA GLU A 725 -32.03 26.36 -19.70
C GLU A 725 -30.63 25.81 -19.94
N THR A 726 -29.67 26.73 -20.07
CA THR A 726 -28.25 26.40 -20.18
C THR A 726 -27.61 26.25 -18.79
N GLY A 727 -26.46 25.61 -18.72
CA GLY A 727 -25.78 25.24 -17.48
C GLY A 727 -26.22 23.88 -16.96
N THR A 728 -25.83 23.58 -15.72
CA THR A 728 -26.16 22.31 -15.07
C THR A 728 -27.55 22.38 -14.46
N LYS A 729 -28.44 21.51 -14.92
CA LYS A 729 -29.86 21.49 -14.57
C LYS A 729 -30.35 20.06 -14.39
N GLU A 730 -31.60 19.93 -13.97
CA GLU A 730 -32.15 18.67 -13.52
C GLU A 730 -33.61 18.52 -13.93
N VAL A 731 -33.99 17.30 -14.33
CA VAL A 731 -35.37 16.95 -14.72
C VAL A 731 -35.85 15.81 -13.83
N ASN A 732 -36.93 16.06 -13.09
CA ASN A 732 -37.61 15.04 -12.31
C ASN A 732 -38.55 14.21 -13.20
N ILE A 733 -38.50 12.90 -13.03
CA ILE A 733 -39.39 11.94 -13.68
C ILE A 733 -40.19 11.17 -12.63
N ASN A 734 -41.44 10.86 -12.95
CA ASN A 734 -42.33 10.07 -12.12
C ASN A 734 -42.67 8.76 -12.87
N SER A 735 -42.67 7.63 -12.17
CA SER A 735 -43.05 6.32 -12.70
C SER A 735 -44.57 6.11 -12.77
N ASP A 736 -45.38 7.04 -12.26
CA ASP A 736 -46.84 7.00 -12.31
C ASP A 736 -47.36 6.73 -13.72
N GLY A 737 -48.09 5.62 -13.90
CA GLY A 737 -48.67 5.22 -15.17
C GLY A 737 -47.71 4.47 -16.12
N LEU A 738 -46.47 4.20 -15.73
CA LEU A 738 -45.52 3.38 -16.48
C LEU A 738 -45.38 1.99 -15.82
N ALA A 739 -45.34 0.92 -16.60
CA ALA A 739 -45.15 -0.43 -16.06
C ALA A 739 -43.70 -0.66 -15.62
N SER A 740 -43.49 -1.55 -14.64
CA SER A 740 -42.15 -2.01 -14.25
C SER A 740 -41.39 -2.57 -15.46
N GLY A 741 -40.17 -2.11 -15.68
CA GLY A 741 -39.43 -2.45 -16.89
C GLY A 741 -38.21 -1.57 -17.16
N THR A 742 -37.52 -1.86 -18.25
CA THR A 742 -36.37 -1.08 -18.73
C THR A 742 -36.81 -0.06 -19.76
N TYR A 743 -36.38 1.18 -19.56
CA TYR A 743 -36.62 2.31 -20.44
C TYR A 743 -35.30 3.01 -20.76
N PHE A 744 -35.32 3.86 -21.78
CA PHE A 744 -34.17 4.65 -22.20
C PHE A 744 -34.55 6.12 -22.28
N TYR A 745 -33.61 7.00 -21.99
CA TYR A 745 -33.75 8.42 -22.24
C TYR A 745 -32.53 8.93 -23.01
N THR A 746 -32.80 9.70 -24.06
CA THR A 746 -31.78 10.16 -25.01
C THR A 746 -31.85 11.67 -25.13
N MET A 747 -30.71 12.33 -24.97
CA MET A 747 -30.59 13.76 -25.22
C MET A 747 -30.37 14.00 -26.72
N TYR A 748 -31.14 14.92 -27.27
CA TYR A 748 -31.01 15.44 -28.63
C TYR A 748 -30.77 16.94 -28.62
N ILE A 749 -29.96 17.42 -29.56
CA ILE A 749 -29.86 18.83 -29.93
C ILE A 749 -30.24 18.93 -31.40
N GLY A 750 -31.37 19.59 -31.69
CA GLY A 750 -32.02 19.48 -33.00
C GLY A 750 -32.34 18.03 -33.34
N SER A 751 -31.75 17.51 -34.42
CA SER A 751 -31.84 16.10 -34.83
C SER A 751 -30.65 15.24 -34.40
N LYS A 752 -29.61 15.82 -33.79
CA LYS A 752 -28.40 15.10 -33.40
C LYS A 752 -28.59 14.45 -32.03
N LYS A 753 -28.48 13.11 -31.99
CA LYS A 753 -28.37 12.35 -30.74
C LYS A 753 -27.03 12.68 -30.07
N ILE A 754 -27.08 13.07 -28.80
CA ILE A 754 -25.90 13.36 -27.98
C ILE A 754 -25.51 12.14 -27.15
N SER A 755 -26.45 11.62 -26.36
CA SER A 755 -26.19 10.50 -25.44
C SER A 755 -27.49 9.80 -25.07
N THR A 756 -27.43 8.49 -24.83
CA THR A 756 -28.55 7.65 -24.37
C THR A 756 -28.17 6.97 -23.06
N LYS A 757 -29.11 6.94 -22.11
CA LYS A 757 -28.95 6.28 -20.82
C LYS A 757 -30.14 5.35 -20.55
N LYS A 758 -29.92 4.33 -19.73
CA LYS A 758 -30.91 3.32 -19.34
C LYS A 758 -31.50 3.67 -17.98
N MET A 759 -32.81 3.60 -17.83
CA MET A 759 -33.51 3.67 -16.54
C MET A 759 -34.35 2.40 -16.31
N VAL A 760 -34.51 2.01 -15.06
CA VAL A 760 -35.28 0.84 -14.63
C VAL A 760 -36.35 1.30 -13.66
N ILE A 761 -37.60 1.05 -14.02
CA ILE A 761 -38.77 1.31 -13.17
C ILE A 761 -39.13 0.02 -12.45
N LYS A 762 -39.31 0.09 -11.14
CA LYS A 762 -39.70 -1.02 -10.27
C LYS A 762 -40.89 -0.58 -9.43
N ASN A 763 -42.10 -0.67 -9.98
CA ASN A 763 -43.33 -0.44 -9.23
C ASN A 763 -43.59 -1.55 -8.21
#